data_AF-G8LY28-F1
#
_entry.id   AF-G8LY28-F1
#
_cell.length_a   1.000
_cell.length_b   1.000
_cell.length_c   1.000
_cell.angle_alpha   90.00
_cell.angle_beta   90.00
_cell.angle_gamma   90.00
#
_symmetry.space_group_name_H-M   'P 1'
#
loop_
_entity.id
_entity.type
_entity.pdbx_description
1 polymer ?
#
loop_
_entity_poly.entity_id
_entity_poly.type
_entity_poly.pdbx_seq_one_letter_code
_entity_poly.pdbx_strand_id
1 'polypeptide(L)'
;MSEQYSDVVSFAIYGQDPFGLNFTGSRDFNLEYKSVDLFNKKVTLSYEPATKEDAAIIEKYGDIFSVPAYLVKMVPVLKIDGETVARGKEVGLGYRQQFEIGIKSAGQSKEIINNDVVVGSYYNIGFNYQKISEFEIDNISNKLKDLKYTEKDIYSDEQLGEILNFAAKSYFAELGFMDEVIAEQMNVSVVRQLNECITGFRVNAKYLFMTPVELTGGGLYIDVDRNVYSVVSKDGDKDTSSNYMIASGMMGSALEHSIWEQVTGVEAISTIKVLEIAQEEDIPIYTLSKIDFEEKKDKLNLSNSVIEEISNAVNSGKIVIVAAEEVQVGDWSGAGYIVMDDSGAAGYMISGGIAGGSSSIKADLAFLANLGFGIADVVESVKLISLGIKALAISRILGVITIIVGLVFLGLALYSLWNTISLYKDYKNGDYEAGQELIEDLLWNIGLTLATFGLSSLLKYFAKRLALKKLTEIFGENVAKNITKNAEAYDVYRAVKKIRKLGVSDDVIKEFAERMGKDSLDWLENVKKIFNFTDDELRKLVKLGDDLYNYSDDFLEAFKNSNYQDEIIEAVSKYKDDAVDAITNYGDDAAKAISKNIDPDLIKRLDDLGIDPSDYDKFRIVGRESAEAAVEAIETLRPLGLDTEQNIVRFTKLSRAGVPKENIINVIQNNIRSSSYIQKKIIDTFEEFSHFDDAAKWKLKNAVDEGLIDVSTWVGKLNGDILTEKFTPEEAFAMERYLRNGFDVFRISPMQTSGTADFIIDGLEIEFKGLNAKTYDNIFAKAIAYADESFTSKPDGKGADKLILDCSYNNLDLTLEEAKIIIEKIKSKYADKLVEIWTKFGDIGDVFW
;
A
#
# COMPACT_ATOMS: atom_id res chain seq x y z
N MET A 1 45.20 -53.71 -15.31
CA MET A 1 45.58 -52.73 -14.28
C MET A 1 44.91 -53.15 -12.98
N SER A 2 45.60 -53.13 -11.85
CA SER A 2 44.99 -53.45 -10.55
C SER A 2 43.90 -52.42 -10.21
N GLU A 3 42.85 -52.83 -9.51
CA GLU A 3 41.73 -51.99 -9.02
C GLU A 3 42.17 -50.77 -8.19
N GLN A 4 43.44 -50.70 -7.81
CA GLN A 4 44.05 -49.60 -7.08
C GLN A 4 44.20 -48.31 -7.92
N TYR A 5 44.14 -48.39 -9.26
CA TYR A 5 44.40 -47.27 -10.16
C TYR A 5 43.18 -46.82 -10.99
N SER A 6 41.97 -47.25 -10.65
CA SER A 6 40.74 -46.79 -11.30
C SER A 6 39.91 -45.93 -10.37
N ASP A 7 39.28 -44.89 -10.92
CA ASP A 7 38.22 -44.15 -10.24
C ASP A 7 37.00 -45.06 -10.05
N VAL A 8 36.40 -45.01 -8.87
CA VAL A 8 35.34 -45.91 -8.44
C VAL A 8 34.22 -45.12 -7.79
N VAL A 9 32.98 -45.51 -8.11
CA VAL A 9 31.75 -44.99 -7.50
C VAL A 9 31.02 -46.14 -6.82
N SER A 10 30.55 -45.93 -5.60
CA SER A 10 29.70 -46.90 -4.90
C SER A 10 28.40 -46.28 -4.43
N PHE A 11 27.36 -47.11 -4.36
CA PHE A 11 26.04 -46.73 -3.89
C PHE A 11 25.62 -47.64 -2.76
N ALA A 12 25.17 -47.05 -1.65
CA ALA A 12 24.53 -47.80 -0.57
C ALA A 12 23.32 -47.06 -0.03
N ILE A 13 22.35 -47.80 0.51
CA ILE A 13 21.19 -47.21 1.19
C ILE A 13 20.91 -47.96 2.48
N TYR A 14 20.52 -47.26 3.54
CA TYR A 14 20.15 -47.87 4.82
C TYR A 14 19.24 -46.98 5.64
N GLY A 15 18.71 -47.55 6.73
CA GLY A 15 17.88 -46.85 7.68
C GLY A 15 16.41 -46.81 7.27
N GLN A 16 15.58 -46.61 8.27
CA GLN A 16 14.15 -46.40 8.15
C GLN A 16 13.73 -45.54 9.34
N ASP A 17 13.82 -44.23 9.17
CA ASP A 17 13.49 -43.28 10.22
C ASP A 17 12.18 -42.56 9.86
N PRO A 18 11.18 -42.56 10.75
CA PRO A 18 9.91 -41.90 10.48
C PRO A 18 9.96 -40.39 10.70
N PHE A 19 10.95 -39.79 11.36
CA PHE A 19 10.91 -38.35 11.70
C PHE A 19 12.25 -37.71 12.13
N GLY A 20 13.07 -38.39 12.93
CA GLY A 20 14.21 -37.82 13.67
C GLY A 20 15.59 -37.87 13.00
N LEU A 21 15.69 -38.25 11.71
CA LEU A 21 16.97 -38.36 10.97
C LEU A 21 18.02 -39.29 11.64
N ASN A 22 17.56 -40.21 12.50
CA ASN A 22 18.45 -41.14 13.19
C ASN A 22 18.58 -42.44 12.39
N PHE A 23 19.44 -42.43 11.39
CA PHE A 23 19.64 -43.59 10.52
C PHE A 23 20.48 -44.67 11.20
N THR A 24 19.86 -45.81 11.48
CA THR A 24 20.53 -46.99 12.04
C THR A 24 20.17 -48.23 11.24
N GLY A 25 21.03 -49.25 11.28
CA GLY A 25 20.80 -50.53 10.59
C GLY A 25 21.88 -50.87 9.56
N SER A 26 21.75 -52.06 8.96
CA SER A 26 22.65 -52.54 7.90
C SER A 26 22.32 -51.90 6.55
N ARG A 27 23.32 -51.68 5.70
CA ARG A 27 23.14 -51.39 4.27
C ARG A 27 22.25 -52.43 3.60
N ASP A 28 21.21 -51.98 2.93
CA ASP A 28 20.26 -52.82 2.19
C ASP A 28 20.86 -53.31 0.87
N PHE A 29 21.57 -52.43 0.19
CA PHE A 29 22.51 -52.78 -0.88
C PHE A 29 23.79 -51.95 -0.73
N ASN A 30 24.87 -52.47 -1.31
CA ASN A 30 26.17 -51.81 -1.39
C ASN A 30 26.83 -52.25 -2.70
N LEU A 31 26.72 -51.42 -3.72
CA LEU A 31 27.23 -51.68 -5.07
C LEU A 31 28.46 -50.83 -5.33
N GLU A 32 29.39 -51.34 -6.12
CA GLU A 32 30.60 -50.62 -6.52
C GLU A 32 30.86 -50.80 -8.02
N TYR A 33 31.11 -49.71 -8.71
CA TYR A 33 31.35 -49.63 -10.15
C TYR A 33 32.63 -48.86 -10.43
N LYS A 34 33.34 -49.22 -11.49
CA LYS A 34 34.35 -48.29 -12.03
C LYS A 34 33.59 -47.08 -12.57
N SER A 35 34.09 -45.88 -12.29
CA SER A 35 33.40 -44.65 -12.72
C SER A 35 33.20 -44.64 -14.24
N VAL A 36 34.15 -45.15 -15.02
CA VAL A 36 34.06 -45.25 -16.49
C VAL A 36 32.90 -46.11 -16.98
N ASP A 37 32.44 -47.08 -16.18
CA ASP A 37 31.30 -47.94 -16.55
C ASP A 37 29.95 -47.23 -16.38
N LEU A 38 29.96 -46.08 -15.68
CA LEU A 38 28.82 -45.17 -15.49
C LEU A 38 28.87 -43.96 -16.43
N PHE A 39 29.93 -43.81 -17.24
CA PHE A 39 30.07 -42.69 -18.16
C PHE A 39 28.90 -42.63 -19.15
N ASN A 40 28.28 -41.45 -19.29
CA ASN A 40 27.10 -41.20 -20.13
C ASN A 40 25.87 -42.08 -19.82
N LYS A 41 25.81 -42.67 -18.62
CA LYS A 41 24.64 -43.42 -18.16
C LYS A 41 23.79 -42.59 -17.23
N LYS A 42 22.47 -42.76 -17.31
CA LYS A 42 21.53 -42.22 -16.32
C LYS A 42 21.52 -43.14 -15.10
N VAL A 43 21.71 -42.60 -13.91
CA VAL A 43 21.64 -43.36 -12.66
C VAL A 43 20.53 -42.79 -11.79
N THR A 44 19.53 -43.58 -11.47
CA THR A 44 18.37 -43.14 -10.67
C THR A 44 18.18 -43.98 -9.42
N LEU A 45 17.74 -43.31 -8.36
CA LEU A 45 17.20 -43.93 -7.16
C LEU A 45 15.72 -43.58 -7.07
N SER A 46 14.87 -44.60 -7.09
CA SER A 46 13.41 -44.46 -7.06
C SER A 46 12.80 -45.51 -6.13
N TYR A 47 11.48 -45.50 -5.96
CA TYR A 47 10.78 -46.43 -5.09
C TYR A 47 9.66 -47.15 -5.85
N GLU A 48 9.59 -48.46 -5.68
CA GLU A 48 8.52 -49.31 -6.22
C GLU A 48 7.69 -49.91 -5.08
N PRO A 49 6.41 -50.26 -5.31
CA PRO A 49 5.61 -50.95 -4.30
C PRO A 49 6.30 -52.23 -3.81
N ALA A 50 6.33 -52.47 -2.49
CA ALA A 50 7.04 -53.60 -1.91
C ALA A 50 6.41 -54.96 -2.31
N THR A 51 5.08 -54.99 -2.43
CA THR A 51 4.31 -56.19 -2.78
C THR A 51 3.26 -55.90 -3.86
N LYS A 52 2.62 -56.96 -4.38
CA LYS A 52 1.48 -56.81 -5.32
C LYS A 52 0.27 -56.19 -4.63
N GLU A 53 0.11 -56.46 -3.34
CA GLU A 53 -0.92 -55.91 -2.49
C GLU A 53 -0.72 -54.40 -2.31
N ASP A 54 0.52 -53.94 -2.05
CA ASP A 54 0.86 -52.51 -2.00
C ASP A 54 0.54 -51.81 -3.33
N ALA A 55 0.91 -52.44 -4.45
CA ALA A 55 0.61 -51.92 -5.79
C ALA A 55 -0.89 -51.78 -6.04
N ALA A 56 -1.70 -52.78 -5.65
CA ALA A 56 -3.15 -52.75 -5.80
C ALA A 56 -3.82 -51.68 -4.91
N ILE A 57 -3.26 -51.41 -3.73
CA ILE A 57 -3.73 -50.30 -2.88
C ILE A 57 -3.43 -48.97 -3.55
N ILE A 58 -2.20 -48.75 -4.03
CA ILE A 58 -1.82 -47.50 -4.73
C ILE A 58 -2.73 -47.28 -5.94
N GLU A 59 -2.92 -48.30 -6.79
CA GLU A 59 -3.79 -48.21 -7.97
C GLU A 59 -5.25 -47.87 -7.60
N LYS A 60 -5.77 -48.43 -6.51
CA LYS A 60 -7.12 -48.14 -6.02
C LYS A 60 -7.31 -46.68 -5.61
N TYR A 61 -6.29 -46.08 -5.00
CA TYR A 61 -6.29 -44.67 -4.60
C TYR A 61 -5.89 -43.73 -5.74
N GLY A 62 -5.35 -44.26 -6.84
CA GLY A 62 -4.93 -43.54 -8.03
C GLY A 62 -3.41 -43.40 -8.13
N ASP A 63 -2.77 -42.96 -7.03
CA ASP A 63 -1.32 -42.72 -6.95
C ASP A 63 -0.82 -42.74 -5.49
N ILE A 64 0.49 -42.53 -5.32
CA ILE A 64 1.16 -42.49 -4.01
C ILE A 64 0.87 -41.22 -3.19
N PHE A 65 0.31 -40.17 -3.79
CA PHE A 65 -0.06 -38.91 -3.13
C PHE A 65 -1.48 -38.97 -2.55
N SER A 66 -2.30 -39.86 -3.09
CA SER A 66 -3.70 -40.05 -2.72
C SER A 66 -3.91 -41.18 -1.69
N VAL A 67 -2.91 -42.06 -1.51
CA VAL A 67 -2.95 -43.16 -0.55
C VAL A 67 -2.54 -42.68 0.86
N PRO A 68 -3.28 -43.07 1.92
CA PRO A 68 -2.77 -42.88 3.29
C PRO A 68 -1.43 -43.62 3.48
N ALA A 69 -0.38 -42.88 3.82
CA ALA A 69 1.01 -43.36 3.69
C ALA A 69 1.30 -44.64 4.49
N TYR A 70 0.70 -44.78 5.67
CA TYR A 70 0.85 -45.96 6.54
C TYR A 70 0.22 -47.25 5.99
N LEU A 71 -0.55 -47.20 4.90
CA LEU A 71 -1.20 -48.39 4.32
C LEU A 71 -0.28 -49.17 3.38
N VAL A 72 0.82 -48.57 2.91
CA VAL A 72 1.66 -49.17 1.87
C VAL A 72 3.13 -49.09 2.22
N LYS A 73 3.87 -50.11 1.77
CA LYS A 73 5.33 -50.15 1.83
C LYS A 73 5.91 -50.07 0.44
N MET A 74 7.12 -49.53 0.36
CA MET A 74 7.90 -49.40 -0.86
C MET A 74 9.25 -50.08 -0.69
N VAL A 75 9.95 -50.30 -1.80
CA VAL A 75 11.34 -50.75 -1.84
C VAL A 75 12.18 -49.74 -2.63
N PRO A 76 13.37 -49.32 -2.14
CA PRO A 76 14.27 -48.49 -2.92
C PRO A 76 14.86 -49.31 -4.07
N VAL A 77 14.91 -48.71 -5.25
CA VAL A 77 15.38 -49.33 -6.50
C VAL A 77 16.42 -48.42 -7.13
N LEU A 78 17.63 -48.96 -7.30
CA LEU A 78 18.70 -48.29 -8.05
C LEU A 78 18.65 -48.79 -9.50
N LYS A 79 18.57 -47.85 -10.46
CA LYS A 79 18.59 -48.15 -11.89
C LYS A 79 19.78 -47.49 -12.57
N ILE A 80 20.32 -48.17 -13.58
CA ILE A 80 21.34 -47.64 -14.50
C ILE A 80 20.79 -47.80 -15.91
N ASP A 81 20.65 -46.70 -16.64
CA ASP A 81 19.99 -46.62 -17.96
C ASP A 81 18.63 -47.34 -18.00
N GLY A 82 17.84 -47.18 -16.94
CA GLY A 82 16.52 -47.80 -16.78
C GLY A 82 16.53 -49.26 -16.31
N GLU A 83 17.68 -49.93 -16.31
CA GLU A 83 17.81 -51.31 -15.80
C GLU A 83 17.97 -51.32 -14.27
N THR A 84 17.13 -52.07 -13.57
CA THR A 84 17.27 -52.28 -12.12
C THR A 84 18.52 -53.08 -11.80
N VAL A 85 19.47 -52.45 -11.09
CA VAL A 85 20.73 -53.09 -10.66
C VAL A 85 20.74 -53.45 -9.18
N ALA A 86 19.90 -52.82 -8.36
CA ALA A 86 19.68 -53.20 -6.96
C ALA A 86 18.26 -52.89 -6.49
N ARG A 87 17.80 -53.68 -5.51
CA ARG A 87 16.60 -53.45 -4.71
C ARG A 87 16.96 -53.56 -3.23
N GLY A 88 16.48 -52.63 -2.41
CA GLY A 88 16.65 -52.69 -0.96
C GLY A 88 15.53 -53.45 -0.25
N LYS A 89 15.40 -53.24 1.06
CA LYS A 89 14.33 -53.84 1.87
C LYS A 89 13.05 -53.02 1.81
N GLU A 90 11.95 -53.58 2.33
CA GLU A 90 10.69 -52.86 2.47
C GLU A 90 10.81 -51.72 3.49
N VAL A 91 10.23 -50.57 3.15
CA VAL A 91 10.25 -49.34 3.96
C VAL A 91 8.87 -48.68 3.87
N GLY A 92 8.40 -48.09 4.96
CA GLY A 92 7.12 -47.37 4.96
C GLY A 92 7.15 -46.16 4.03
N LEU A 93 6.05 -45.89 3.31
CA LEU A 93 5.93 -44.71 2.46
C LEU A 93 6.08 -43.42 3.30
N GLY A 94 6.86 -42.45 2.82
CA GLY A 94 7.13 -41.19 3.52
C GLY A 94 8.18 -41.27 4.63
N TYR A 95 8.73 -42.45 4.94
CA TYR A 95 9.89 -42.57 5.84
C TYR A 95 11.16 -42.02 5.18
N ARG A 96 12.18 -41.76 5.98
CA ARG A 96 13.50 -41.31 5.51
C ARG A 96 14.53 -42.44 5.55
N GLN A 97 15.48 -42.40 4.63
CA GLN A 97 16.65 -43.28 4.59
C GLN A 97 17.92 -42.46 4.33
N GLN A 98 19.08 -43.02 4.67
CA GLN A 98 20.36 -42.49 4.26
C GLN A 98 20.80 -43.17 2.96
N PHE A 99 21.08 -42.37 1.93
CA PHE A 99 21.75 -42.78 0.71
C PHE A 99 23.21 -42.34 0.74
N GLU A 100 24.13 -43.28 0.52
CA GLU A 100 25.57 -43.03 0.49
C GLU A 100 26.09 -43.12 -0.94
N ILE A 101 26.77 -42.07 -1.39
CA ILE A 101 27.53 -42.07 -2.64
C ILE A 101 29.02 -42.04 -2.26
N GLY A 102 29.72 -43.11 -2.59
CA GLY A 102 31.15 -43.23 -2.32
C GLY A 102 31.97 -42.94 -3.57
N ILE A 103 32.79 -41.90 -3.56
CA ILE A 103 33.69 -41.56 -4.69
C ILE A 103 35.13 -41.80 -4.28
N LYS A 104 35.85 -42.57 -5.08
CA LYS A 104 37.27 -42.84 -4.89
C LYS A 104 38.02 -42.49 -6.17
N SER A 105 38.77 -41.40 -6.14
CA SER A 105 39.74 -41.06 -7.19
C SER A 105 40.99 -41.93 -7.09
N ALA A 106 41.63 -42.22 -8.22
CA ALA A 106 42.84 -43.03 -8.27
C ALA A 106 43.94 -42.45 -7.35
N GLY A 107 44.47 -43.30 -6.45
CA GLY A 107 45.49 -42.90 -5.49
C GLY A 107 44.99 -42.06 -4.29
N GLN A 108 43.69 -41.78 -4.19
CA GLN A 108 43.09 -41.05 -3.07
C GLN A 108 42.24 -41.97 -2.17
N SER A 109 41.94 -41.50 -0.96
CA SER A 109 40.97 -42.15 -0.08
C SER A 109 39.57 -42.04 -0.66
N LYS A 110 38.72 -43.03 -0.34
CA LYS A 110 37.31 -42.99 -0.69
C LYS A 110 36.61 -41.96 0.19
N GLU A 111 35.94 -41.02 -0.45
CA GLU A 111 35.04 -40.05 0.15
C GLU A 111 33.63 -40.66 0.18
N ILE A 112 32.89 -40.45 1.27
CA ILE A 112 31.50 -40.90 1.41
C ILE A 112 30.63 -39.65 1.58
N ILE A 113 29.74 -39.44 0.64
CA ILE A 113 28.73 -38.39 0.63
C ILE A 113 27.44 -38.99 1.17
N ASN A 114 26.81 -38.33 2.13
CA ASN A 114 25.59 -38.78 2.79
C ASN A 114 24.42 -37.89 2.38
N ASN A 115 23.37 -38.52 1.85
CA ASN A 115 22.17 -37.86 1.36
C ASN A 115 20.91 -38.40 2.06
N ASP A 116 20.04 -37.49 2.52
CA ASP A 116 18.80 -37.84 3.20
C ASP A 116 17.64 -37.96 2.21
N VAL A 117 17.25 -39.19 1.90
CA VAL A 117 16.22 -39.48 0.90
C VAL A 117 14.88 -39.84 1.54
N VAL A 118 13.79 -39.44 0.91
CA VAL A 118 12.42 -39.68 1.37
C VAL A 118 11.77 -40.76 0.51
N VAL A 119 11.26 -41.81 1.15
CA VAL A 119 10.58 -42.93 0.49
C VAL A 119 9.36 -42.42 -0.27
N GLY A 120 9.35 -42.71 -1.57
CA GLY A 120 8.34 -42.20 -2.50
C GLY A 120 8.79 -40.99 -3.30
N SER A 121 10.04 -40.52 -3.16
CA SER A 121 10.66 -39.50 -4.03
C SER A 121 11.33 -40.12 -5.26
N TYR A 122 11.76 -39.26 -6.20
CA TYR A 122 12.52 -39.69 -7.39
C TYR A 122 13.83 -38.91 -7.46
N TYR A 123 14.96 -39.61 -7.60
CA TYR A 123 16.30 -38.99 -7.62
C TYR A 123 17.11 -39.47 -8.84
N ASN A 124 17.91 -38.57 -9.39
CA ASN A 124 18.91 -38.82 -10.41
C ASN A 124 20.28 -38.37 -9.90
N ILE A 125 21.29 -39.20 -10.09
CA ILE A 125 22.69 -38.94 -9.74
C ILE A 125 23.42 -38.53 -11.03
N GLY A 126 23.81 -37.26 -11.10
CA GLY A 126 24.49 -36.67 -12.23
C GLY A 126 26.00 -36.64 -12.05
N PHE A 127 26.75 -37.22 -12.98
CA PHE A 127 28.22 -37.20 -12.95
C PHE A 127 28.81 -36.24 -13.99
N ASN A 128 29.87 -35.53 -13.60
CA ASN A 128 30.73 -34.75 -14.48
C ASN A 128 32.16 -35.28 -14.43
N TYR A 129 32.61 -35.84 -15.55
CA TYR A 129 33.93 -36.49 -15.70
C TYR A 129 35.04 -35.54 -16.16
N GLN A 130 34.77 -34.24 -16.21
CA GLN A 130 35.66 -33.09 -16.47
C GLN A 130 34.89 -32.04 -17.27
N LYS A 131 34.09 -32.50 -18.24
CA LYS A 131 33.24 -31.68 -19.09
C LYS A 131 32.04 -32.51 -19.54
N ILE A 132 30.87 -31.87 -19.63
CA ILE A 132 29.70 -32.45 -20.29
C ILE A 132 29.84 -32.22 -21.79
N SER A 133 29.80 -33.30 -22.57
CA SER A 133 29.91 -33.23 -24.02
C SER A 133 28.59 -32.81 -24.67
N GLU A 134 28.66 -32.18 -25.85
CA GLU A 134 27.45 -31.87 -26.64
C GLU A 134 26.63 -33.13 -26.94
N PHE A 135 27.32 -34.25 -27.19
CA PHE A 135 26.68 -35.53 -27.46
C PHE A 135 25.80 -36.01 -26.30
N GLU A 136 26.24 -35.83 -25.05
CA GLU A 136 25.44 -36.16 -23.86
C GLU A 136 24.13 -35.35 -23.83
N ILE A 137 24.22 -34.04 -24.00
CA ILE A 137 23.05 -33.14 -24.00
C ILE A 137 22.11 -33.45 -25.17
N ASP A 138 22.64 -33.67 -26.37
CA ASP A 138 21.83 -34.02 -27.55
C ASP A 138 21.11 -35.35 -27.39
N ASN A 139 21.76 -36.35 -26.81
CA ASN A 139 21.16 -37.66 -26.57
C ASN A 139 19.98 -37.56 -25.60
N ILE A 140 20.16 -36.87 -24.47
CA ILE A 140 19.10 -36.64 -23.47
C ILE A 140 17.96 -35.82 -24.09
N SER A 141 18.30 -34.76 -24.81
CA SER A 141 17.35 -33.88 -25.50
C SER A 141 16.46 -34.63 -26.49
N ASN A 142 17.05 -35.51 -27.32
CA ASN A 142 16.30 -36.27 -28.32
C ASN A 142 15.33 -37.26 -27.65
N LYS A 143 15.74 -37.90 -26.54
CA LYS A 143 14.83 -38.76 -25.76
C LYS A 143 13.64 -37.96 -25.23
N LEU A 144 13.87 -36.78 -24.66
CA LEU A 144 12.80 -35.96 -24.08
C LEU A 144 11.82 -35.39 -25.12
N LYS A 145 12.29 -35.11 -26.35
CA LYS A 145 11.43 -34.59 -27.44
C LYS A 145 10.38 -35.59 -27.93
N ASP A 146 10.69 -36.88 -27.89
CA ASP A 146 9.81 -37.92 -28.45
C ASP A 146 8.77 -38.43 -27.44
N LEU A 147 8.80 -37.94 -26.18
CA LEU A 147 7.90 -38.36 -25.11
C LEU A 147 6.56 -37.61 -25.15
N LYS A 148 5.50 -38.33 -24.78
CA LYS A 148 4.18 -37.74 -24.49
C LYS A 148 3.99 -37.71 -22.98
N TYR A 149 3.84 -36.51 -22.44
CA TYR A 149 3.72 -36.31 -21.01
C TYR A 149 2.26 -36.37 -20.57
N THR A 150 1.99 -37.18 -19.55
CA THR A 150 0.68 -37.30 -18.90
C THR A 150 0.89 -37.36 -17.39
N GLU A 151 -0.09 -36.95 -16.60
CA GLU A 151 0.00 -37.05 -15.12
C GLU A 151 0.24 -38.48 -14.62
N LYS A 152 -0.21 -39.48 -15.39
CA LYS A 152 -0.02 -40.89 -15.05
C LYS A 152 1.41 -41.37 -15.34
N ASP A 153 1.99 -40.92 -16.45
CA ASP A 153 3.26 -41.44 -16.96
C ASP A 153 4.46 -40.59 -16.51
N ILE A 154 4.23 -39.35 -16.06
CA ILE A 154 5.29 -38.41 -15.68
C ILE A 154 6.12 -38.96 -14.52
N TYR A 155 5.50 -39.67 -13.58
CA TYR A 155 6.16 -40.21 -12.39
C TYR A 155 6.89 -41.53 -12.65
N SER A 156 7.75 -41.55 -13.69
CA SER A 156 8.47 -42.73 -14.18
C SER A 156 9.95 -42.45 -14.43
N ASP A 157 10.74 -43.51 -14.65
CA ASP A 157 12.16 -43.37 -14.98
C ASP A 157 12.36 -42.75 -16.36
N GLU A 158 11.49 -43.15 -17.30
CA GLU A 158 11.51 -42.73 -18.68
C GLU A 158 11.21 -41.24 -18.84
N GLN A 159 10.33 -40.68 -17.99
CA GLN A 159 9.96 -39.25 -18.04
C GLN A 159 10.68 -38.45 -16.96
N LEU A 160 10.24 -38.50 -15.70
CA LEU A 160 10.83 -37.71 -14.62
C LEU A 160 12.32 -38.02 -14.42
N GLY A 161 12.72 -39.29 -14.48
CA GLY A 161 14.15 -39.64 -14.39
C GLY A 161 15.00 -38.96 -15.47
N GLU A 162 14.52 -38.90 -16.72
CA GLU A 162 15.24 -38.24 -17.81
C GLU A 162 15.22 -36.70 -17.70
N ILE A 163 14.13 -36.11 -17.18
CA ILE A 163 14.04 -34.68 -16.87
C ILE A 163 15.08 -34.28 -15.83
N LEU A 164 15.18 -35.04 -14.74
CA LEU A 164 16.17 -34.80 -13.69
C LEU A 164 17.60 -34.97 -14.23
N ASN A 165 17.83 -35.99 -15.07
CA ASN A 165 19.12 -36.17 -15.77
C ASN A 165 19.49 -35.00 -16.67
N PHE A 166 18.52 -34.44 -17.39
CA PHE A 166 18.72 -33.24 -18.19
C PHE A 166 19.12 -32.03 -17.33
N ALA A 167 18.44 -31.80 -16.21
CA ALA A 167 18.77 -30.71 -15.29
C ALA A 167 20.21 -30.85 -14.75
N ALA A 168 20.59 -32.04 -14.27
CA ALA A 168 21.93 -32.29 -13.75
C ALA A 168 23.04 -32.06 -14.79
N LYS A 169 22.84 -32.57 -16.01
CA LYS A 169 23.82 -32.43 -17.10
C LYS A 169 23.91 -31.01 -17.64
N SER A 170 22.79 -30.31 -17.71
CA SER A 170 22.74 -28.90 -18.12
C SER A 170 23.45 -28.00 -17.11
N TYR A 171 23.21 -28.21 -15.81
CA TYR A 171 23.94 -27.53 -14.73
C TYR A 171 25.47 -27.64 -14.91
N PHE A 172 25.99 -28.87 -15.07
CA PHE A 172 27.43 -29.06 -15.24
C PHE A 172 27.97 -28.55 -16.58
N ALA A 173 27.17 -28.55 -17.65
CA ALA A 173 27.56 -28.00 -18.94
C ALA A 173 27.70 -26.47 -18.87
N GLU A 174 26.72 -25.79 -18.26
CA GLU A 174 26.73 -24.34 -18.06
C GLU A 174 27.86 -23.90 -17.13
N LEU A 175 28.01 -24.57 -15.98
CA LEU A 175 29.10 -24.27 -15.05
C LEU A 175 30.47 -24.51 -15.69
N GLY A 176 30.63 -25.61 -16.44
CA GLY A 176 31.87 -25.92 -17.15
C GLY A 176 32.26 -24.86 -18.18
N PHE A 177 31.28 -24.28 -18.87
CA PHE A 177 31.50 -23.17 -19.79
C PHE A 177 31.99 -21.92 -19.05
N MET A 178 31.33 -21.54 -17.96
CA MET A 178 31.70 -20.36 -17.17
C MET A 178 33.10 -20.49 -16.58
N ASP A 179 33.39 -21.66 -16.02
CA ASP A 179 34.69 -22.03 -15.46
C ASP A 179 35.82 -21.93 -16.49
N GLU A 180 35.62 -22.42 -17.72
CA GLU A 180 36.61 -22.30 -18.79
C GLU A 180 36.92 -20.83 -19.10
N VAL A 181 35.90 -19.96 -19.12
CA VAL A 181 36.08 -18.52 -19.38
C VAL A 181 36.84 -17.84 -18.26
N ILE A 182 36.47 -18.06 -16.99
CA ILE A 182 37.18 -17.44 -15.86
C ILE A 182 38.58 -18.02 -15.66
N ALA A 183 38.79 -19.31 -15.97
CA ALA A 183 40.10 -19.93 -15.86
C ALA A 183 41.13 -19.25 -16.76
N GLU A 184 40.75 -18.98 -18.01
CA GLU A 184 41.64 -18.34 -18.98
C GLU A 184 41.99 -16.90 -18.56
N GLN A 185 41.04 -16.22 -17.93
CA GLN A 185 41.13 -14.79 -17.61
C GLN A 185 41.89 -14.53 -16.32
N MET A 186 41.68 -15.40 -15.33
CA MET A 186 42.47 -15.42 -14.10
C MET A 186 43.84 -16.05 -14.32
N ASN A 187 44.16 -16.44 -15.56
CA ASN A 187 45.41 -17.10 -15.92
C ASN A 187 45.70 -18.32 -15.02
N VAL A 188 44.66 -19.12 -14.74
CA VAL A 188 44.78 -20.37 -13.97
C VAL A 188 44.69 -21.58 -14.90
N SER A 189 45.23 -22.70 -14.44
CA SER A 189 45.01 -24.03 -14.99
C SER A 189 44.10 -24.80 -14.04
N VAL A 190 43.03 -25.38 -14.57
CA VAL A 190 42.00 -26.05 -13.78
C VAL A 190 41.85 -27.48 -14.26
N VAL A 191 41.85 -28.42 -13.32
CA VAL A 191 41.49 -29.83 -13.56
C VAL A 191 40.39 -30.19 -12.57
N ARG A 192 39.34 -30.86 -13.02
CA ARG A 192 38.26 -31.33 -12.16
C ARG A 192 38.53 -32.78 -11.78
N GLN A 193 38.12 -33.16 -10.58
CA GLN A 193 37.95 -34.57 -10.25
C GLN A 193 36.57 -35.03 -10.74
N LEU A 194 36.22 -36.30 -10.49
CA LEU A 194 34.85 -36.77 -10.71
C LEU A 194 33.89 -35.99 -9.80
N ASN A 195 33.09 -35.13 -10.41
CA ASN A 195 32.12 -34.31 -9.71
C ASN A 195 30.73 -34.93 -9.84
N GLU A 196 29.89 -34.65 -8.86
CA GLU A 196 28.59 -35.28 -8.71
C GLU A 196 27.56 -34.29 -8.14
N CYS A 197 26.31 -34.44 -8.58
CA CYS A 197 25.16 -33.78 -8.00
C CYS A 197 23.95 -34.72 -8.02
N ILE A 198 23.06 -34.54 -7.05
CA ILE A 198 21.73 -35.16 -7.03
C ILE A 198 20.71 -34.16 -7.54
N THR A 199 19.92 -34.58 -8.50
CA THR A 199 18.68 -33.88 -8.91
C THR A 199 17.51 -34.74 -8.52
N GLY A 200 16.46 -34.16 -7.96
CA GLY A 200 15.33 -34.94 -7.48
C GLY A 200 14.00 -34.23 -7.50
N PHE A 201 12.94 -35.02 -7.51
CA PHE A 201 11.63 -34.59 -7.08
C PHE A 201 11.39 -35.18 -5.69
N ARG A 202 11.51 -34.32 -4.67
CA ARG A 202 11.41 -34.72 -3.26
C ARG A 202 9.99 -34.54 -2.78
N VAL A 203 9.34 -35.64 -2.39
CA VAL A 203 7.98 -35.59 -1.83
C VAL A 203 7.98 -35.08 -0.39
N ASN A 204 6.87 -34.47 0.02
CA ASN A 204 6.68 -34.02 1.39
C ASN A 204 5.77 -35.01 2.13
N ALA A 205 6.18 -35.45 3.32
CA ALA A 205 5.35 -36.27 4.19
C ALA A 205 4.74 -35.43 5.32
N LYS A 206 3.43 -35.56 5.57
CA LYS A 206 2.78 -35.04 6.77
C LYS A 206 2.71 -36.13 7.83
N TYR A 207 2.88 -35.72 9.08
CA TYR A 207 2.99 -36.62 10.21
C TYR A 207 1.84 -36.43 11.20
N LEU A 208 1.31 -37.54 11.71
CA LEU A 208 0.43 -37.57 12.87
C LEU A 208 1.01 -38.56 13.88
N PHE A 209 1.23 -38.12 15.12
CA PHE A 209 1.92 -38.92 16.15
C PHE A 209 3.25 -39.52 15.65
N MET A 210 4.09 -38.70 14.99
CA MET A 210 5.39 -39.10 14.43
C MET A 210 5.32 -40.22 13.37
N THR A 211 4.15 -40.48 12.79
CA THR A 211 3.96 -41.47 11.72
C THR A 211 3.55 -40.74 10.43
N PRO A 212 4.15 -41.03 9.27
CA PRO A 212 3.67 -40.50 8.00
C PRO A 212 2.23 -40.92 7.74
N VAL A 213 1.36 -39.95 7.44
CA VAL A 213 -0.06 -40.21 7.14
C VAL A 213 -0.47 -39.80 5.73
N GLU A 214 0.20 -38.83 5.14
CA GLU A 214 -0.12 -38.27 3.84
C GLU A 214 1.19 -37.87 3.14
N LEU A 215 1.27 -38.10 1.84
CA LEU A 215 2.32 -37.54 0.99
C LEU A 215 1.71 -36.45 0.11
N THR A 216 2.39 -35.32 -0.02
CA THR A 216 2.05 -34.31 -1.01
C THR A 216 3.18 -34.15 -2.01
N GLY A 217 2.85 -33.61 -3.19
CA GLY A 217 3.85 -33.10 -4.11
C GLY A 217 4.83 -32.17 -3.39
N GLY A 218 6.10 -32.22 -3.79
CA GLY A 218 7.15 -31.40 -3.18
C GLY A 218 8.00 -30.70 -4.22
N GLY A 219 9.27 -30.45 -3.91
CA GLY A 219 10.13 -29.60 -4.73
C GLY A 219 10.93 -30.39 -5.76
N LEU A 220 11.16 -29.79 -6.92
CA LEU A 220 12.29 -30.15 -7.77
C LEU A 220 13.54 -29.53 -7.15
N TYR A 221 14.58 -30.30 -6.90
CA TYR A 221 15.78 -29.79 -6.25
C TYR A 221 17.04 -30.35 -6.90
N ILE A 222 18.12 -29.60 -6.79
CA ILE A 222 19.48 -29.97 -7.15
C ILE A 222 20.35 -29.76 -5.92
N ASP A 223 21.19 -30.73 -5.61
CA ASP A 223 22.20 -30.64 -4.57
C ASP A 223 23.54 -31.05 -5.18
N VAL A 224 24.51 -30.13 -5.17
CA VAL A 224 25.81 -30.35 -5.77
C VAL A 224 26.78 -30.76 -4.67
N ASP A 225 26.55 -31.98 -4.20
CA ASP A 225 27.27 -32.60 -3.11
C ASP A 225 28.80 -32.56 -3.27
N ARG A 226 29.28 -32.66 -4.53
CA ARG A 226 30.72 -32.69 -4.81
C ARG A 226 31.10 -31.99 -6.10
N ASN A 227 31.71 -30.82 -5.99
CA ASN A 227 32.31 -30.08 -7.10
C ASN A 227 33.78 -29.72 -6.83
N VAL A 228 34.68 -30.70 -7.00
CA VAL A 228 36.09 -30.57 -6.62
C VAL A 228 36.96 -30.14 -7.80
N TYR A 229 37.78 -29.12 -7.55
CA TYR A 229 38.75 -28.57 -8.50
C TYR A 229 40.18 -28.73 -7.97
N SER A 230 41.11 -28.87 -8.92
CA SER A 230 42.53 -28.65 -8.71
C SER A 230 42.92 -27.43 -9.55
N VAL A 231 43.17 -26.31 -8.87
CA VAL A 231 43.42 -25.00 -9.49
C VAL A 231 44.86 -24.59 -9.22
N VAL A 232 45.55 -24.17 -10.27
CA VAL A 232 46.92 -23.66 -10.17
C VAL A 232 47.04 -22.39 -11.01
N SER A 233 47.39 -21.27 -10.38
CA SER A 233 47.79 -20.06 -11.10
C SER A 233 49.01 -20.30 -11.97
N LYS A 234 48.93 -19.91 -13.24
CA LYS A 234 50.06 -19.98 -14.19
C LYS A 234 51.17 -18.97 -13.82
N ASP A 235 50.84 -17.96 -13.02
CA ASP A 235 51.78 -16.97 -12.47
C ASP A 235 52.31 -17.36 -11.08
N GLY A 236 51.85 -18.48 -10.51
CA GLY A 236 52.27 -18.97 -9.19
C GLY A 236 51.60 -18.26 -8.00
N ASP A 237 50.64 -17.38 -8.25
CA ASP A 237 49.87 -16.70 -7.21
C ASP A 237 48.76 -17.61 -6.64
N LYS A 238 48.89 -17.95 -5.36
CA LYS A 238 47.91 -18.78 -4.64
C LYS A 238 46.59 -18.06 -4.46
N ASP A 239 46.59 -16.74 -4.36
CA ASP A 239 45.38 -15.96 -4.18
C ASP A 239 44.52 -16.08 -5.43
N THR A 240 45.10 -15.82 -6.60
CA THR A 240 44.46 -16.06 -7.90
C THR A 240 43.80 -17.44 -8.02
N SER A 241 44.37 -18.49 -7.41
CA SER A 241 43.75 -19.84 -7.40
C SER A 241 42.55 -19.95 -6.46
N SER A 242 42.64 -19.36 -5.26
CA SER A 242 41.53 -19.25 -4.30
C SER A 242 40.36 -18.46 -4.88
N ASN A 243 40.66 -17.34 -5.53
CA ASN A 243 39.70 -16.43 -6.15
C ASN A 243 38.87 -17.13 -7.21
N TYR A 244 39.51 -17.97 -8.03
CA TYR A 244 38.83 -18.77 -9.03
C TYR A 244 37.83 -19.71 -8.35
N MET A 245 38.19 -20.35 -7.24
CA MET A 245 37.31 -21.28 -6.53
C MET A 245 36.09 -20.56 -5.93
N ILE A 246 36.28 -19.37 -5.36
CA ILE A 246 35.19 -18.54 -4.84
C ILE A 246 34.23 -18.13 -5.97
N ALA A 247 34.77 -17.65 -7.10
CA ALA A 247 33.97 -17.24 -8.25
C ALA A 247 33.19 -18.41 -8.85
N SER A 248 33.86 -19.54 -9.07
CA SER A 248 33.25 -20.78 -9.57
C SER A 248 32.16 -21.30 -8.62
N GLY A 249 32.40 -21.25 -7.30
CA GLY A 249 31.41 -21.64 -6.29
C GLY A 249 30.16 -20.77 -6.29
N MET A 250 30.32 -19.44 -6.40
CA MET A 250 29.19 -18.51 -6.48
C MET A 250 28.38 -18.73 -7.76
N MET A 251 29.05 -18.94 -8.90
CA MET A 251 28.38 -19.30 -10.16
C MET A 251 27.66 -20.64 -10.05
N GLY A 252 28.30 -21.63 -9.43
CA GLY A 252 27.71 -22.93 -9.15
C GLY A 252 26.44 -22.79 -8.33
N SER A 253 26.46 -22.05 -7.23
CA SER A 253 25.26 -21.86 -6.41
C SER A 253 24.19 -21.01 -7.10
N ALA A 254 24.54 -20.02 -7.91
CA ALA A 254 23.57 -19.32 -8.74
C ALA A 254 22.90 -20.24 -9.77
N LEU A 255 23.66 -21.16 -10.36
CA LEU A 255 23.13 -22.13 -11.32
C LEU A 255 22.14 -23.12 -10.70
N GLU A 256 22.24 -23.39 -9.40
CA GLU A 256 21.34 -24.33 -8.70
C GLU A 256 19.88 -23.87 -8.68
N HIS A 257 19.62 -22.56 -8.56
CA HIS A 257 18.26 -22.05 -8.76
C HIS A 257 17.97 -21.87 -10.25
N SER A 258 18.91 -21.28 -11.00
CA SER A 258 18.74 -20.95 -12.42
C SER A 258 18.27 -22.16 -13.23
N ILE A 259 18.85 -23.34 -13.04
CA ILE A 259 18.48 -24.52 -13.83
C ILE A 259 17.01 -24.89 -13.65
N TRP A 260 16.47 -24.77 -12.44
CA TRP A 260 15.05 -25.01 -12.18
C TRP A 260 14.19 -23.89 -12.72
N GLU A 261 14.62 -22.63 -12.67
CA GLU A 261 13.89 -21.53 -13.33
C GLU A 261 13.85 -21.69 -14.85
N GLN A 262 14.94 -22.16 -15.46
CA GLN A 262 15.03 -22.45 -16.88
C GLN A 262 14.12 -23.61 -17.28
N VAL A 263 14.19 -24.71 -16.53
CA VAL A 263 13.43 -25.94 -16.80
C VAL A 263 11.95 -25.74 -16.53
N THR A 264 11.60 -25.07 -15.42
CA THR A 264 10.21 -24.98 -14.92
C THR A 264 9.51 -23.67 -15.23
N GLY A 265 10.27 -22.62 -15.54
CA GLY A 265 9.74 -21.26 -15.64
C GLY A 265 9.26 -20.69 -14.31
N VAL A 266 9.48 -21.38 -13.18
CA VAL A 266 9.10 -20.92 -11.85
C VAL A 266 10.33 -20.54 -11.05
N GLU A 267 10.17 -19.50 -10.24
CA GLU A 267 11.16 -19.01 -9.29
C GLU A 267 11.73 -20.19 -8.47
N ALA A 268 13.03 -20.21 -8.31
CA ALA A 268 13.74 -21.24 -7.55
C ALA A 268 14.64 -20.57 -6.51
N ILE A 269 15.18 -21.37 -5.60
CA ILE A 269 16.01 -20.92 -4.49
C ILE A 269 17.40 -21.55 -4.57
N SER A 270 18.40 -20.79 -4.16
CA SER A 270 19.75 -21.23 -3.81
C SER A 270 20.34 -20.20 -2.86
N THR A 271 21.52 -20.45 -2.29
CA THR A 271 22.17 -19.50 -1.37
C THR A 271 22.32 -18.12 -1.99
N ILE A 272 22.80 -18.05 -3.24
CA ILE A 272 22.98 -16.78 -3.94
C ILE A 272 21.64 -16.07 -4.18
N LYS A 273 20.57 -16.83 -4.47
CA LYS A 273 19.23 -16.24 -4.63
C LYS A 273 18.69 -15.66 -3.33
N VAL A 274 18.91 -16.34 -2.21
CA VAL A 274 18.51 -15.83 -0.89
C VAL A 274 19.24 -14.53 -0.56
N LEU A 275 20.55 -14.48 -0.80
CA LEU A 275 21.34 -13.26 -0.56
C LEU A 275 20.94 -12.12 -1.49
N GLU A 276 20.63 -12.40 -2.76
CA GLU A 276 20.07 -11.41 -3.70
C GLU A 276 18.75 -10.83 -3.16
N ILE A 277 17.83 -11.68 -2.72
CA ILE A 277 16.52 -11.25 -2.20
C ILE A 277 16.68 -10.48 -0.90
N ALA A 278 17.57 -10.92 0.01
CA ALA A 278 17.87 -10.19 1.22
C ALA A 278 18.33 -8.76 0.90
N GLN A 279 19.21 -8.60 -0.09
CA GLN A 279 19.63 -7.28 -0.57
C GLN A 279 18.47 -6.48 -1.17
N GLU A 280 17.65 -7.08 -2.05
CA GLU A 280 16.49 -6.40 -2.67
C GLU A 280 15.44 -5.94 -1.64
N GLU A 281 15.39 -6.61 -0.49
CA GLU A 281 14.43 -6.36 0.58
C GLU A 281 15.04 -5.57 1.75
N ASP A 282 16.22 -4.99 1.57
CA ASP A 282 16.97 -4.23 2.58
C ASP A 282 17.21 -5.01 3.90
N ILE A 283 17.24 -6.35 3.81
CA ILE A 283 17.60 -7.24 4.91
C ILE A 283 19.13 -7.23 5.06
N PRO A 284 19.68 -6.92 6.24
CA PRO A 284 21.14 -6.89 6.44
C PRO A 284 21.79 -8.23 6.12
N ILE A 285 22.94 -8.20 5.44
CA ILE A 285 23.78 -9.38 5.21
C ILE A 285 25.04 -9.20 6.05
N TYR A 286 25.38 -10.22 6.84
CA TYR A 286 26.55 -10.20 7.72
C TYR A 286 27.62 -11.16 7.24
N THR A 287 28.86 -10.67 7.21
CA THR A 287 30.04 -11.51 7.30
C THR A 287 30.38 -11.72 8.77
N LEU A 288 30.55 -12.99 9.14
CA LEU A 288 30.78 -13.47 10.49
C LEU A 288 32.06 -14.31 10.52
N SER A 289 32.90 -14.04 11.49
CA SER A 289 34.09 -14.81 11.82
C SER A 289 34.19 -14.96 13.33
N LYS A 290 35.24 -15.61 13.80
CA LYS A 290 35.46 -15.77 15.25
C LYS A 290 35.62 -14.43 15.98
N ILE A 291 35.93 -13.37 15.24
CA ILE A 291 36.19 -12.03 15.74
C ILE A 291 34.89 -11.34 16.20
N ASP A 292 33.82 -11.44 15.41
CA ASP A 292 32.61 -10.63 15.56
C ASP A 292 31.32 -11.44 15.76
N PHE A 293 31.38 -12.76 15.64
CA PHE A 293 30.21 -13.63 15.82
C PHE A 293 29.50 -13.42 17.16
N GLU A 294 30.24 -13.28 18.26
CA GLU A 294 29.63 -13.08 19.58
C GLU A 294 28.85 -11.76 19.71
N GLU A 295 29.23 -10.71 18.97
CA GLU A 295 28.51 -9.43 18.96
C GLU A 295 27.34 -9.43 17.97
N LYS A 296 27.50 -10.12 16.83
CA LYS A 296 26.53 -10.10 15.74
C LYS A 296 25.48 -11.22 15.82
N LYS A 297 25.72 -12.30 16.56
CA LYS A 297 24.78 -13.44 16.63
C LYS A 297 23.38 -13.04 17.11
N ASP A 298 23.29 -12.08 18.04
CA ASP A 298 22.01 -11.61 18.58
C ASP A 298 21.24 -10.73 17.56
N LYS A 299 21.89 -10.32 16.46
CA LYS A 299 21.29 -9.60 15.33
C LYS A 299 20.74 -10.55 14.24
N LEU A 300 20.96 -11.86 14.39
CA LEU A 300 20.45 -12.88 13.46
C LEU A 300 19.11 -13.42 13.97
N ASN A 301 18.06 -13.23 13.18
CA ASN A 301 16.74 -13.81 13.42
C ASN A 301 16.55 -15.06 12.53
N LEU A 302 17.27 -16.13 12.88
CA LEU A 302 17.30 -17.39 12.14
C LEU A 302 16.94 -18.57 13.05
N SER A 303 16.54 -19.70 12.46
CA SER A 303 16.29 -20.93 13.24
C SER A 303 17.52 -21.40 14.05
N ASN A 304 17.26 -22.00 15.22
CA ASN A 304 18.32 -22.48 16.13
C ASN A 304 19.31 -23.45 15.46
N SER A 305 18.83 -24.31 14.55
CA SER A 305 19.68 -25.24 13.81
C SER A 305 20.68 -24.51 12.91
N VAL A 306 20.23 -23.46 12.21
CA VAL A 306 21.11 -22.64 11.36
C VAL A 306 22.12 -21.88 12.22
N ILE A 307 21.70 -21.29 13.35
CA ILE A 307 22.62 -20.62 14.28
C ILE A 307 23.70 -21.57 14.82
N GLU A 308 23.33 -22.82 15.13
CA GLU A 308 24.28 -23.85 15.59
C GLU A 308 25.30 -24.21 14.50
N GLU A 309 24.85 -24.41 13.25
CA GLU A 309 25.74 -24.67 12.12
C GLU A 309 26.72 -23.52 11.86
N ILE A 310 26.23 -22.27 11.88
CA ILE A 310 27.04 -21.07 11.73
C ILE A 310 28.05 -20.96 12.87
N SER A 311 27.61 -21.19 14.12
CA SER A 311 28.51 -21.17 15.28
C SER A 311 29.62 -22.20 15.16
N ASN A 312 29.30 -23.43 14.73
CA ASN A 312 30.28 -24.49 14.53
C ASN A 312 31.28 -24.17 13.42
N ALA A 313 30.80 -23.60 12.31
CA ALA A 313 31.65 -23.15 11.22
C ALA A 313 32.62 -22.05 11.67
N VAL A 314 32.09 -21.00 12.32
CA VAL A 314 32.89 -19.89 12.85
C VAL A 314 33.91 -20.35 13.89
N ASN A 315 33.51 -21.22 14.82
CA ASN A 315 34.41 -21.77 15.84
C ASN A 315 35.54 -22.61 15.24
N SER A 316 35.30 -23.21 14.07
CA SER A 316 36.30 -23.95 13.29
C SER A 316 37.23 -23.05 12.47
N GLY A 317 37.13 -21.72 12.61
CA GLY A 317 37.96 -20.74 11.92
C GLY A 317 37.51 -20.42 10.50
N LYS A 318 36.30 -20.86 10.11
CA LYS A 318 35.69 -20.50 8.83
C LYS A 318 35.02 -19.14 8.91
N ILE A 319 34.79 -18.53 7.76
CA ILE A 319 33.99 -17.31 7.62
C ILE A 319 32.61 -17.69 7.10
N VAL A 320 31.58 -17.03 7.64
CA VAL A 320 30.19 -17.23 7.24
C VAL A 320 29.62 -15.92 6.70
N ILE A 321 29.00 -15.96 5.53
CA ILE A 321 28.20 -14.84 5.00
C ILE A 321 26.73 -15.25 5.08
N VAL A 322 25.88 -14.46 5.71
CA VAL A 322 24.49 -14.84 5.99
C VAL A 322 23.54 -13.64 5.99
N ALA A 323 22.32 -13.84 5.47
CA ALA A 323 21.24 -12.87 5.65
C ALA A 323 20.75 -12.86 7.11
N ALA A 324 20.52 -11.67 7.67
CA ALA A 324 20.13 -11.52 9.08
C ALA A 324 18.77 -12.14 9.41
N GLU A 325 17.91 -12.30 8.42
CA GLU A 325 16.56 -12.85 8.56
C GLU A 325 16.31 -13.94 7.51
N GLU A 326 15.38 -14.84 7.80
CA GLU A 326 14.88 -15.79 6.80
C GLU A 326 14.08 -15.05 5.71
N VAL A 327 14.30 -15.41 4.45
CA VAL A 327 13.57 -14.83 3.31
C VAL A 327 12.46 -15.75 2.85
N GLN A 328 11.41 -15.18 2.28
CA GLN A 328 10.31 -15.93 1.69
C GLN A 328 10.34 -15.85 0.16
N VAL A 329 10.35 -17.01 -0.49
CA VAL A 329 10.35 -17.17 -1.95
C VAL A 329 9.32 -18.23 -2.32
N GLY A 330 8.23 -17.83 -2.97
CA GLY A 330 7.11 -18.74 -3.23
C GLY A 330 6.56 -19.38 -1.95
N ASP A 331 6.55 -20.71 -1.92
CA ASP A 331 6.17 -21.55 -0.77
C ASP A 331 7.35 -21.85 0.18
N TRP A 332 8.58 -21.49 -0.21
CA TRP A 332 9.79 -21.71 0.57
C TRP A 332 10.06 -20.53 1.50
N SER A 333 10.46 -20.83 2.73
CA SER A 333 10.91 -19.85 3.74
C SER A 333 12.15 -20.40 4.41
N GLY A 334 13.18 -19.56 4.55
CA GLY A 334 14.42 -20.02 5.13
C GLY A 334 15.60 -19.07 5.02
N ALA A 335 16.74 -19.51 5.54
CA ALA A 335 18.01 -18.80 5.52
C ALA A 335 18.89 -19.29 4.37
N GLY A 336 19.75 -18.41 3.86
CA GLY A 336 20.83 -18.75 2.93
C GLY A 336 22.15 -18.24 3.49
N TYR A 337 23.18 -19.07 3.52
CA TYR A 337 24.49 -18.70 4.04
C TYR A 337 25.62 -19.43 3.31
N ILE A 338 26.75 -18.74 3.18
CA ILE A 338 27.99 -19.26 2.59
C ILE A 338 28.94 -19.57 3.73
N VAL A 339 29.54 -20.75 3.75
CA VAL A 339 30.56 -21.15 4.72
C VAL A 339 31.87 -21.39 3.98
N MET A 340 32.89 -20.56 4.23
CA MET A 340 34.11 -20.54 3.43
C MET A 340 35.37 -20.66 4.28
N ASP A 341 36.37 -21.37 3.75
CA ASP A 341 37.72 -21.45 4.32
C ASP A 341 38.74 -20.57 3.56
N ASP A 342 39.97 -20.52 4.08
CA ASP A 342 41.06 -19.69 3.53
C ASP A 342 41.52 -20.08 2.13
N SER A 343 41.26 -21.33 1.74
CA SER A 343 41.67 -21.83 0.44
C SER A 343 40.74 -21.33 -0.66
N GLY A 344 39.56 -20.80 -0.31
CA GLY A 344 38.48 -20.47 -1.24
C GLY A 344 37.49 -21.62 -1.43
N ALA A 345 37.67 -22.74 -0.71
CA ALA A 345 36.66 -23.78 -0.66
C ALA A 345 35.48 -23.30 0.19
N ALA A 346 34.28 -23.40 -0.38
CA ALA A 346 33.06 -22.89 0.23
C ALA A 346 31.90 -23.88 0.06
N GLY A 347 31.07 -23.96 1.10
CA GLY A 347 29.73 -24.54 1.03
C GLY A 347 28.68 -23.44 0.89
N TYR A 348 27.72 -23.64 0.00
CA TYR A 348 26.63 -22.71 -0.26
C TYR A 348 25.36 -23.37 0.27
N MET A 349 24.91 -22.92 1.44
CA MET A 349 23.87 -23.58 2.23
C MET A 349 22.54 -22.85 2.12
N ILE A 350 21.45 -23.62 2.13
CA ILE A 350 20.09 -23.14 2.40
C ILE A 350 19.52 -23.90 3.61
N SER A 351 18.72 -23.22 4.43
CA SER A 351 18.13 -23.83 5.62
C SER A 351 17.26 -25.03 5.25
N GLY A 352 17.33 -26.08 6.07
CA GLY A 352 16.76 -27.40 5.75
C GLY A 352 17.83 -28.48 5.54
N GLY A 353 19.11 -28.14 5.72
CA GLY A 353 20.26 -29.05 5.67
C GLY A 353 20.69 -29.39 4.25
N ILE A 354 20.45 -28.50 3.28
CA ILE A 354 20.72 -28.73 1.86
C ILE A 354 21.81 -27.75 1.42
N ALA A 355 22.83 -28.24 0.70
CA ALA A 355 23.89 -27.43 0.10
C ALA A 355 23.64 -27.25 -1.40
N GLY A 356 22.44 -26.74 -1.73
CA GLY A 356 21.91 -26.81 -3.10
C GLY A 356 20.75 -25.84 -3.36
N GLY A 357 20.00 -26.10 -4.44
CA GLY A 357 18.85 -25.29 -4.85
C GLY A 357 17.58 -26.10 -5.08
N SER A 358 16.43 -25.42 -5.06
CA SER A 358 15.10 -26.04 -5.19
C SER A 358 14.11 -25.12 -5.88
N SER A 359 13.10 -25.66 -6.56
CA SER A 359 11.92 -24.89 -6.95
C SER A 359 11.31 -24.24 -5.71
N SER A 360 10.89 -22.97 -5.85
CA SER A 360 10.29 -22.21 -4.74
C SER A 360 8.84 -22.58 -4.48
N ILE A 361 8.17 -23.25 -5.42
CA ILE A 361 6.81 -23.75 -5.27
C ILE A 361 6.78 -25.28 -5.18
N LYS A 362 5.71 -25.82 -4.60
CA LYS A 362 5.42 -27.25 -4.65
C LYS A 362 5.01 -27.66 -6.06
N ALA A 363 5.69 -28.67 -6.59
CA ALA A 363 5.32 -29.35 -7.83
C ALA A 363 4.39 -30.53 -7.53
N ASP A 364 3.20 -30.50 -8.12
CA ASP A 364 2.28 -31.64 -8.16
C ASP A 364 2.41 -32.38 -9.51
N LEU A 365 1.65 -33.48 -9.69
CA LEU A 365 1.70 -34.27 -10.92
C LEU A 365 1.28 -33.48 -12.16
N ALA A 366 0.30 -32.57 -12.03
CA ALA A 366 -0.14 -31.71 -13.12
C ALA A 366 0.95 -30.71 -13.53
N PHE A 367 1.66 -30.14 -12.55
CA PHE A 367 2.82 -29.29 -12.78
C PHE A 367 3.93 -30.03 -13.51
N LEU A 368 4.29 -31.24 -13.06
CA LEU A 368 5.30 -32.06 -13.72
C LEU A 368 4.90 -32.49 -15.14
N ALA A 369 3.62 -32.80 -15.38
CA ALA A 369 3.15 -33.14 -16.72
C ALA A 369 3.25 -31.94 -17.68
N ASN A 370 2.88 -30.74 -17.19
CA ASN A 370 3.04 -29.48 -17.93
C ASN A 370 4.52 -29.13 -18.18
N LEU A 371 5.39 -29.44 -17.22
CA LEU A 371 6.83 -29.27 -17.33
C LEU A 371 7.40 -30.06 -18.53
N GLY A 372 6.97 -31.31 -18.69
CA GLY A 372 7.40 -32.15 -19.81
C GLY A 372 7.08 -31.52 -21.17
N PHE A 373 5.91 -30.88 -21.32
CA PHE A 373 5.58 -30.14 -22.54
C PHE A 373 6.48 -28.91 -22.77
N GLY A 374 6.86 -28.19 -21.71
CA GLY A 374 7.74 -27.01 -21.79
C GLY A 374 9.22 -27.32 -21.98
N ILE A 375 9.70 -28.46 -21.48
CA ILE A 375 11.10 -28.90 -21.63
C ILE A 375 11.50 -29.08 -23.09
N ALA A 376 10.58 -29.47 -23.97
CA ALA A 376 10.86 -29.57 -25.42
C ALA A 376 11.26 -28.22 -26.04
N ASP A 377 10.71 -27.10 -25.54
CA ASP A 377 11.05 -25.73 -25.96
C ASP A 377 12.37 -25.25 -25.32
N VAL A 378 12.63 -25.60 -24.05
CA VAL A 378 13.88 -25.29 -23.33
C VAL A 378 15.08 -26.01 -23.95
N VAL A 379 14.89 -27.25 -24.40
CA VAL A 379 15.90 -28.04 -25.12
C VAL A 379 16.44 -27.31 -26.36
N GLU A 380 15.60 -26.58 -27.11
CA GLU A 380 16.07 -25.79 -28.25
C GLU A 380 16.91 -24.57 -27.84
N SER A 381 16.64 -24.03 -26.65
CA SER A 381 17.38 -22.92 -26.05
C SER A 381 18.77 -23.35 -25.57
N VAL A 382 18.88 -24.52 -24.93
CA VAL A 382 20.16 -25.11 -24.50
C VAL A 382 21.04 -25.49 -25.70
N LYS A 383 20.44 -25.92 -26.84
CA LYS A 383 21.17 -26.09 -28.10
C LYS A 383 21.76 -24.79 -28.66
N LEU A 384 21.14 -23.63 -28.40
CA LEU A 384 21.72 -22.33 -28.79
C LEU A 384 22.94 -21.97 -27.93
N ILE A 385 22.96 -22.38 -26.67
CA ILE A 385 24.14 -22.27 -25.80
C ILE A 385 25.27 -23.18 -26.33
N SER A 386 24.97 -24.42 -26.75
CA SER A 386 25.96 -25.30 -27.41
C SER A 386 26.46 -24.73 -28.76
N LEU A 387 25.60 -24.06 -29.52
CA LEU A 387 25.96 -23.33 -30.74
C LEU A 387 26.86 -22.12 -30.46
N GLY A 388 26.66 -21.43 -29.32
CA GLY A 388 27.53 -20.37 -28.82
C GLY A 388 28.93 -20.87 -28.47
N ILE A 389 29.03 -22.07 -27.86
CA ILE A 389 30.30 -22.77 -27.62
C ILE A 389 31.04 -23.05 -28.94
N LYS A 390 30.33 -23.41 -30.02
CA LYS A 390 30.90 -23.60 -31.37
C LYS A 390 31.41 -22.30 -32.00
N ALA A 391 30.72 -21.18 -31.79
CA ALA A 391 31.10 -19.89 -32.35
C ALA A 391 32.44 -19.38 -31.78
N LEU A 392 32.74 -19.70 -30.52
CA LEU A 392 34.03 -19.40 -29.86
C LEU A 392 35.22 -20.14 -30.48
N ALA A 393 35.00 -21.33 -31.06
CA ALA A 393 36.06 -22.13 -31.66
C ALA A 393 36.41 -21.72 -33.11
N ILE A 394 35.59 -20.93 -33.82
CA ILE A 394 35.65 -20.83 -35.29
C ILE A 394 35.79 -19.41 -35.89
N SER A 395 35.42 -18.28 -35.24
CA SER A 395 35.58 -16.95 -35.91
C SER A 395 35.89 -15.72 -35.02
N ARG A 396 36.91 -14.94 -35.43
CA ARG A 396 37.49 -13.79 -34.70
C ARG A 396 36.86 -12.40 -34.96
N ILE A 397 35.63 -12.25 -35.48
CA ILE A 397 35.09 -10.90 -35.81
C ILE A 397 33.76 -10.59 -35.10
N LEU A 398 32.81 -11.52 -35.02
CA LEU A 398 31.62 -11.34 -34.16
C LEU A 398 31.92 -11.58 -32.68
N GLY A 399 32.88 -12.47 -32.38
CA GLY A 399 33.40 -12.67 -31.04
C GLY A 399 34.03 -11.41 -30.46
N VAL A 400 34.64 -10.52 -31.25
CA VAL A 400 35.42 -9.37 -30.73
C VAL A 400 34.56 -8.31 -30.04
N ILE A 401 33.30 -8.09 -30.43
CA ILE A 401 32.42 -7.10 -29.76
C ILE A 401 31.91 -7.66 -28.43
N THR A 402 31.50 -8.93 -28.40
CA THR A 402 31.14 -9.66 -27.17
C THR A 402 32.36 -9.86 -26.26
N ILE A 403 33.55 -10.03 -26.83
CA ILE A 403 34.82 -10.17 -26.13
C ILE A 403 35.31 -8.82 -25.60
N ILE A 404 35.17 -7.69 -26.30
CA ILE A 404 35.59 -6.38 -25.75
C ILE A 404 34.68 -5.95 -24.61
N VAL A 405 33.36 -6.09 -24.78
CA VAL A 405 32.38 -5.81 -23.72
C VAL A 405 32.57 -6.81 -22.57
N GLY A 406 32.75 -8.09 -22.90
CA GLY A 406 33.09 -9.16 -21.95
C GLY A 406 34.38 -8.88 -21.20
N LEU A 407 35.48 -8.49 -21.86
CA LEU A 407 36.79 -8.17 -21.27
C LEU A 407 36.76 -6.93 -20.38
N VAL A 408 35.90 -5.94 -20.69
CA VAL A 408 35.70 -4.75 -19.84
C VAL A 408 34.89 -5.11 -18.58
N PHE A 409 33.75 -5.80 -18.73
CA PHE A 409 32.95 -6.26 -17.58
C PHE A 409 33.72 -7.27 -16.72
N LEU A 410 34.51 -8.11 -17.36
CA LEU A 410 35.39 -9.05 -16.71
C LEU A 410 36.59 -8.38 -16.04
N GLY A 411 37.20 -7.36 -16.64
CA GLY A 411 38.24 -6.57 -15.99
C GLY A 411 37.73 -5.87 -14.72
N LEU A 412 36.48 -5.39 -14.75
CA LEU A 412 35.78 -4.85 -13.58
C LEU A 412 35.48 -5.94 -12.54
N ALA A 413 35.05 -7.12 -12.98
CA ALA A 413 34.77 -8.26 -12.09
C ALA A 413 36.04 -8.80 -11.43
N LEU A 414 37.15 -8.87 -12.15
CA LEU A 414 38.44 -9.30 -11.63
C LEU A 414 39.04 -8.27 -10.66
N TYR A 415 38.84 -6.97 -10.91
CA TYR A 415 39.25 -5.90 -10.00
C TYR A 415 38.42 -5.90 -8.70
N SER A 416 37.11 -6.06 -8.80
CA SER A 416 36.24 -6.16 -7.63
C SER A 416 36.49 -7.46 -6.86
N LEU A 417 36.65 -8.61 -7.53
CA LEU A 417 37.06 -9.85 -6.87
C LEU A 417 38.38 -9.66 -6.09
N TRP A 418 39.40 -9.06 -6.72
CA TRP A 418 40.68 -8.74 -6.06
C TRP A 418 40.49 -7.94 -4.76
N ASN A 419 39.61 -6.93 -4.76
CA ASN A 419 39.29 -6.15 -3.58
C ASN A 419 38.60 -7.01 -2.50
N THR A 420 37.63 -7.85 -2.86
CA THR A 420 36.95 -8.78 -1.93
C THR A 420 37.96 -9.64 -1.17
N ILE A 421 39.02 -10.11 -1.82
CA ILE A 421 40.02 -10.99 -1.18
C ILE A 421 40.98 -10.22 -0.28
N SER A 422 41.37 -9.00 -0.67
CA SER A 422 42.16 -8.12 0.21
C SER A 422 41.38 -7.87 1.48
N LEU A 423 40.10 -7.47 1.34
CA LEU A 423 39.19 -7.22 2.45
C LEU A 423 38.95 -8.48 3.29
N TYR A 424 38.82 -9.65 2.66
CA TYR A 424 38.71 -10.95 3.34
C TYR A 424 39.95 -11.26 4.20
N LYS A 425 41.16 -11.03 3.67
CA LYS A 425 42.41 -11.28 4.39
C LYS A 425 42.59 -10.32 5.56
N ASP A 426 42.32 -9.04 5.33
CA ASP A 426 42.45 -8.00 6.35
C ASP A 426 41.41 -8.22 7.47
N TYR A 427 40.17 -8.56 7.10
CA TYR A 427 39.10 -8.93 8.02
C TYR A 427 39.46 -10.16 8.89
N LYS A 428 40.00 -11.21 8.28
CA LYS A 428 40.45 -12.40 9.04
C LYS A 428 41.62 -12.07 9.99
N ASN A 429 42.44 -11.09 9.65
CA ASN A 429 43.56 -10.63 10.47
C ASN A 429 43.17 -9.64 11.58
N GLY A 430 41.88 -9.32 11.74
CA GLY A 430 41.36 -8.48 12.82
C GLY A 430 40.88 -7.09 12.41
N ASP A 431 40.83 -6.77 11.12
CA ASP A 431 40.33 -5.49 10.62
C ASP A 431 38.80 -5.49 10.48
N TYR A 432 38.11 -4.85 11.43
CA TYR A 432 36.65 -4.79 11.45
C TYR A 432 36.06 -3.90 10.35
N GLU A 433 36.77 -2.87 9.90
CA GLU A 433 36.30 -1.98 8.83
C GLU A 433 36.32 -2.69 7.48
N ALA A 434 37.37 -3.50 7.23
CA ALA A 434 37.46 -4.36 6.06
C ALA A 434 36.29 -5.36 5.96
N GLY A 435 35.72 -5.79 7.10
CA GLY A 435 34.56 -6.69 7.14
C GLY A 435 33.25 -6.06 6.64
N GLN A 436 33.09 -4.74 6.75
CA GLN A 436 31.92 -4.01 6.23
C GLN A 436 32.07 -3.75 4.72
N GLU A 437 33.26 -3.30 4.29
CA GLU A 437 33.58 -3.13 2.87
C GLU A 437 33.48 -4.44 2.09
N LEU A 438 33.83 -5.57 2.73
CA LEU A 438 33.70 -6.91 2.16
C LEU A 438 32.26 -7.26 1.78
N ILE A 439 31.28 -6.81 2.58
CA ILE A 439 29.85 -7.07 2.32
C ILE A 439 29.40 -6.29 1.07
N GLU A 440 29.75 -5.02 0.96
CA GLU A 440 29.38 -4.18 -0.19
C GLU A 440 30.00 -4.68 -1.50
N ASP A 441 31.27 -5.07 -1.47
CA ASP A 441 31.99 -5.57 -2.66
C ASP A 441 31.52 -6.99 -3.07
N LEU A 442 31.17 -7.84 -2.10
CA LEU A 442 30.53 -9.14 -2.36
C LEU A 442 29.19 -9.00 -3.08
N LEU A 443 28.34 -8.07 -2.63
CA LEU A 443 27.02 -7.81 -3.23
C LEU A 443 27.16 -7.31 -4.67
N TRP A 444 28.16 -6.44 -4.91
CA TRP A 444 28.51 -6.00 -6.26
C TRP A 444 28.99 -7.16 -7.16
N ASN A 445 29.83 -8.04 -6.62
CA ASN A 445 30.39 -9.17 -7.36
C ASN A 445 29.36 -10.25 -7.72
N ILE A 446 28.39 -10.52 -6.85
CA ILE A 446 27.26 -11.42 -7.16
C ILE A 446 26.45 -10.87 -8.35
N GLY A 447 26.07 -9.59 -8.30
CA GLY A 447 25.33 -8.93 -9.38
C GLY A 447 26.11 -8.85 -10.69
N LEU A 448 27.41 -8.56 -10.63
CA LEU A 448 28.30 -8.47 -11.78
C LEU A 448 28.62 -9.83 -12.40
N THR A 449 28.75 -10.89 -11.59
CA THR A 449 28.91 -12.27 -12.03
C THR A 449 27.69 -12.73 -12.83
N LEU A 450 26.49 -12.49 -12.31
CA LEU A 450 25.24 -12.77 -13.04
C LEU A 450 25.16 -11.95 -14.34
N ALA A 451 25.57 -10.68 -14.33
CA ALA A 451 25.53 -9.81 -15.50
C ALA A 451 26.52 -10.18 -16.62
N THR A 452 27.77 -10.51 -16.28
CA THR A 452 28.91 -10.61 -17.20
C THR A 452 28.90 -11.87 -18.05
N PHE A 453 28.46 -13.01 -17.52
CA PHE A 453 28.51 -14.31 -18.21
C PHE A 453 27.27 -14.62 -19.05
N GLY A 454 26.38 -13.65 -19.26
CA GLY A 454 25.15 -13.87 -20.01
C GLY A 454 24.09 -14.72 -19.28
N LEU A 455 24.33 -15.12 -18.03
CA LEU A 455 23.25 -15.68 -17.20
C LEU A 455 22.17 -14.63 -16.99
N SER A 456 22.51 -13.35 -16.77
CA SER A 456 21.49 -12.34 -16.56
C SER A 456 20.58 -12.16 -17.77
N SER A 457 21.04 -12.34 -19.02
CA SER A 457 20.15 -12.23 -20.18
C SER A 457 19.26 -13.46 -20.36
N LEU A 458 19.75 -14.65 -19.98
CA LEU A 458 18.96 -15.90 -19.92
C LEU A 458 17.98 -15.89 -18.74
N LEU A 459 18.44 -15.60 -17.52
CA LEU A 459 17.64 -15.37 -16.32
C LEU A 459 16.65 -14.23 -16.53
N LYS A 460 17.03 -13.08 -17.09
CA LYS A 460 16.09 -12.01 -17.44
C LYS A 460 15.09 -12.47 -18.50
N TYR A 461 15.47 -13.31 -19.45
CA TYR A 461 14.54 -13.88 -20.43
C TYR A 461 13.48 -14.76 -19.74
N PHE A 462 13.89 -15.64 -18.81
CA PHE A 462 12.98 -16.51 -18.07
C PHE A 462 12.20 -15.77 -16.98
N ALA A 463 12.85 -14.93 -16.17
CA ALA A 463 12.23 -14.01 -15.21
C ALA A 463 11.25 -13.07 -15.89
N LYS A 464 11.54 -12.59 -17.13
CA LYS A 464 10.57 -11.83 -17.94
C LYS A 464 9.36 -12.68 -18.31
N ARG A 465 9.54 -13.95 -18.71
CA ARG A 465 8.40 -14.85 -18.97
C ARG A 465 7.59 -15.16 -17.72
N LEU A 466 8.24 -15.46 -16.60
CA LEU A 466 7.59 -15.74 -15.33
C LEU A 466 6.87 -14.51 -14.78
N ALA A 467 7.55 -13.37 -14.76
CA ALA A 467 6.94 -12.10 -14.38
C ALA A 467 5.77 -11.77 -15.29
N LEU A 468 5.89 -11.95 -16.62
CA LEU A 468 4.78 -11.75 -17.54
C LEU A 468 3.60 -12.70 -17.25
N LYS A 469 3.86 -13.96 -16.89
CA LYS A 469 2.82 -14.92 -16.49
C LYS A 469 2.13 -14.48 -15.20
N LYS A 470 2.88 -14.17 -14.14
CA LYS A 470 2.33 -13.68 -12.86
C LYS A 470 1.57 -12.36 -13.04
N LEU A 471 2.09 -11.43 -13.84
CA LEU A 471 1.38 -10.19 -14.20
C LEU A 471 0.11 -10.48 -15.00
N THR A 472 0.11 -11.51 -15.85
CA THR A 472 -1.10 -11.94 -16.58
C THR A 472 -2.14 -12.53 -15.65
N GLU A 473 -1.72 -13.25 -14.60
CA GLU A 473 -2.62 -13.78 -13.56
C GLU A 473 -3.23 -12.64 -12.72
N ILE A 474 -2.43 -11.63 -12.36
CA ILE A 474 -2.88 -10.49 -11.54
C ILE A 474 -3.74 -9.53 -12.36
N PHE A 475 -3.25 -9.11 -13.54
CA PHE A 475 -3.85 -8.02 -14.32
C PHE A 475 -4.74 -8.49 -15.45
N GLY A 476 -4.61 -9.74 -15.89
CA GLY A 476 -5.14 -10.22 -17.16
C GLY A 476 -4.22 -9.91 -18.34
N GLU A 477 -4.34 -10.69 -19.41
CA GLU A 477 -3.38 -10.72 -20.52
C GLU A 477 -3.22 -9.37 -21.23
N ASN A 478 -4.32 -8.63 -21.42
CA ASN A 478 -4.31 -7.35 -22.12
C ASN A 478 -3.53 -6.28 -21.35
N VAL A 479 -3.75 -6.20 -20.04
CA VAL A 479 -3.13 -5.18 -19.17
C VAL A 479 -1.66 -5.48 -18.98
N ALA A 480 -1.32 -6.75 -18.68
CA ALA A 480 0.06 -7.18 -18.54
C ALA A 480 0.88 -6.88 -19.80
N LYS A 481 0.34 -7.17 -21.00
CA LYS A 481 1.01 -6.84 -22.27
C LYS A 481 1.17 -5.34 -22.52
N ASN A 482 0.18 -4.53 -22.16
CA ASN A 482 0.25 -3.08 -22.35
C ASN A 482 1.32 -2.44 -21.45
N ILE A 483 1.36 -2.80 -20.16
CA ILE A 483 2.35 -2.25 -19.21
C ILE A 483 3.76 -2.68 -19.60
N THR A 484 3.93 -3.95 -19.96
CA THR A 484 5.25 -4.52 -20.31
C THR A 484 5.74 -4.17 -21.72
N LYS A 485 4.98 -3.34 -22.46
CA LYS A 485 5.40 -2.79 -23.74
C LYS A 485 6.48 -1.72 -23.59
N ASN A 486 6.39 -0.94 -22.52
CA ASN A 486 7.26 0.21 -22.25
C ASN A 486 8.16 0.01 -21.01
N ALA A 487 7.98 -1.09 -20.27
CA ALA A 487 8.78 -1.46 -19.11
C ALA A 487 9.09 -2.97 -19.13
N GLU A 488 10.21 -3.38 -18.54
CA GLU A 488 10.54 -4.80 -18.43
C GLU A 488 9.59 -5.50 -17.44
N ALA A 489 9.08 -6.68 -17.83
CA ALA A 489 8.06 -7.40 -17.03
C ALA A 489 8.52 -7.70 -15.61
N TYR A 490 9.81 -7.97 -15.43
CA TYR A 490 10.39 -8.23 -14.13
C TYR A 490 10.34 -7.00 -13.21
N ASP A 491 10.66 -5.81 -13.73
CA ASP A 491 10.63 -4.57 -12.93
C ASP A 491 9.20 -4.22 -12.50
N VAL A 492 8.23 -4.43 -13.39
CA VAL A 492 6.80 -4.25 -13.09
C VAL A 492 6.37 -5.21 -11.97
N TYR A 493 6.71 -6.50 -12.10
CA TYR A 493 6.38 -7.50 -11.08
C TYR A 493 7.04 -7.21 -9.73
N ARG A 494 8.28 -6.71 -9.73
CA ARG A 494 8.98 -6.28 -8.52
C ARG A 494 8.25 -5.13 -7.82
N ALA A 495 7.82 -4.10 -8.54
CA ALA A 495 7.04 -2.99 -7.99
C ALA A 495 5.73 -3.52 -7.35
N VAL A 496 5.03 -4.42 -8.03
CA VAL A 496 3.82 -5.08 -7.50
C VAL A 496 4.10 -5.81 -6.18
N LYS A 497 5.19 -6.58 -6.09
CA LYS A 497 5.57 -7.30 -4.85
C LYS A 497 5.78 -6.32 -3.69
N LYS A 498 6.47 -5.20 -3.93
CA LYS A 498 6.70 -4.17 -2.92
C LYS A 498 5.41 -3.52 -2.44
N ILE A 499 4.52 -3.14 -3.36
CA ILE A 499 3.24 -2.52 -3.04
C ILE A 499 2.33 -3.49 -2.27
N ARG A 500 2.30 -4.77 -2.65
CA ARG A 500 1.54 -5.81 -1.94
C ARG A 500 2.01 -6.00 -0.49
N LYS A 501 3.32 -5.93 -0.25
CA LYS A 501 3.89 -5.98 1.11
C LYS A 501 3.44 -4.80 1.99
N LEU A 502 3.10 -3.66 1.38
CA LEU A 502 2.53 -2.51 2.09
C LEU A 502 1.02 -2.69 2.38
N GLY A 503 0.44 -3.85 2.06
CA GLY A 503 -0.95 -4.19 2.35
C GLY A 503 -1.96 -3.70 1.32
N VAL A 504 -1.51 -3.31 0.11
CA VAL A 504 -2.40 -2.90 -0.97
C VAL A 504 -2.88 -4.13 -1.75
N SER A 505 -4.18 -4.19 -2.03
CA SER A 505 -4.80 -5.29 -2.77
C SER A 505 -4.46 -5.30 -4.27
N ASP A 506 -4.46 -6.49 -4.86
CA ASP A 506 -4.09 -6.70 -6.28
C ASP A 506 -4.99 -5.95 -7.26
N ASP A 507 -6.26 -5.75 -6.92
CA ASP A 507 -7.22 -5.01 -7.72
C ASP A 507 -7.01 -3.49 -7.68
N VAL A 508 -6.58 -2.93 -6.55
CA VAL A 508 -6.12 -1.53 -6.51
C VAL A 508 -4.85 -1.36 -7.33
N ILE A 509 -3.86 -2.26 -7.15
CA ILE A 509 -2.62 -2.24 -7.93
C ILE A 509 -2.93 -2.29 -9.43
N LYS A 510 -3.87 -3.16 -9.82
CA LYS A 510 -4.34 -3.28 -11.21
C LYS A 510 -4.91 -1.97 -11.75
N GLU A 511 -5.77 -1.28 -11.00
CA GLU A 511 -6.37 0.00 -11.45
C GLU A 511 -5.30 1.08 -11.72
N PHE A 512 -4.30 1.20 -10.85
CA PHE A 512 -3.16 2.09 -11.07
C PHE A 512 -2.35 1.70 -12.29
N ALA A 513 -2.08 0.40 -12.45
CA ALA A 513 -1.30 -0.13 -13.57
C ALA A 513 -2.02 0.02 -14.92
N GLU A 514 -3.34 -0.21 -14.96
CA GLU A 514 -4.19 -0.05 -16.15
C GLU A 514 -4.19 1.38 -16.66
N ARG A 515 -4.18 2.35 -15.74
CA ARG A 515 -4.33 3.75 -16.08
C ARG A 515 -3.06 4.36 -16.69
N MET A 516 -1.90 4.10 -16.09
CA MET A 516 -0.66 4.83 -16.41
C MET A 516 0.59 3.95 -16.53
N GLY A 517 0.45 2.63 -16.44
CA GLY A 517 1.57 1.71 -16.62
C GLY A 517 2.45 1.55 -15.38
N LYS A 518 3.77 1.53 -15.58
CA LYS A 518 4.74 1.21 -14.51
C LYS A 518 5.01 2.40 -13.59
N ASP A 519 4.96 3.63 -14.11
CA ASP A 519 5.30 4.83 -13.34
C ASP A 519 4.28 5.10 -12.22
N SER A 520 3.01 4.74 -12.41
CA SER A 520 2.00 4.81 -11.35
C SER A 520 2.21 3.79 -10.24
N LEU A 521 2.84 2.64 -10.53
CA LEU A 521 3.18 1.66 -9.50
C LEU A 521 4.32 2.18 -8.61
N ASP A 522 5.36 2.77 -9.21
CA ASP A 522 6.46 3.37 -8.44
C ASP A 522 5.95 4.53 -7.57
N TRP A 523 5.07 5.38 -8.12
CA TRP A 523 4.41 6.46 -7.38
C TRP A 523 3.54 5.91 -6.23
N LEU A 524 2.74 4.87 -6.50
CA LEU A 524 1.87 4.23 -5.52
C LEU A 524 2.66 3.64 -4.35
N GLU A 525 3.81 3.01 -4.63
CA GLU A 525 4.71 2.50 -3.59
C GLU A 525 5.14 3.62 -2.62
N ASN A 526 5.58 4.75 -3.15
CA ASN A 526 6.04 5.89 -2.36
C ASN A 526 4.91 6.53 -1.56
N VAL A 527 3.77 6.79 -2.20
CA VAL A 527 2.60 7.41 -1.57
C VAL A 527 2.04 6.54 -0.46
N LYS A 528 1.97 5.21 -0.67
CA LYS A 528 1.55 4.27 0.37
C LYS A 528 2.52 4.24 1.55
N LYS A 529 3.84 4.33 1.31
CA LYS A 529 4.85 4.39 2.38
C LYS A 529 4.74 5.66 3.23
N ILE A 530 4.56 6.82 2.60
CA ILE A 530 4.57 8.12 3.27
C ILE A 530 3.24 8.37 3.99
N PHE A 531 2.13 8.21 3.26
CA PHE A 531 0.82 8.62 3.75
C PHE A 531 -0.03 7.47 4.27
N ASN A 532 0.34 6.21 4.00
CA ASN A 532 -0.41 5.03 4.44
C ASN A 532 -1.91 5.05 4.07
N PHE A 533 -2.25 5.48 2.85
CA PHE A 533 -3.62 5.46 2.33
C PHE A 533 -4.23 4.05 2.36
N THR A 534 -5.51 3.95 2.69
CA THR A 534 -6.33 2.74 2.55
C THR A 534 -6.65 2.46 1.09
N ASP A 535 -7.04 1.23 0.77
CA ASP A 535 -7.43 0.83 -0.58
C ASP A 535 -8.58 1.70 -1.14
N ASP A 536 -9.55 2.07 -0.31
CA ASP A 536 -10.66 2.95 -0.72
C ASP A 536 -10.18 4.37 -1.06
N GLU A 537 -9.26 4.92 -0.28
CA GLU A 537 -8.67 6.24 -0.57
C GLU A 537 -7.78 6.19 -1.81
N LEU A 538 -7.02 5.11 -2.02
CA LEU A 538 -6.22 4.89 -3.22
C LEU A 538 -7.10 4.84 -4.49
N ARG A 539 -8.28 4.21 -4.43
CA ARG A 539 -9.27 4.22 -5.53
C ARG A 539 -9.88 5.60 -5.78
N LYS A 540 -9.91 6.47 -4.78
CA LYS A 540 -10.31 7.86 -4.96
C LYS A 540 -9.19 8.66 -5.61
N LEU A 541 -7.96 8.53 -5.11
CA LEU A 541 -6.77 9.15 -5.69
C LEU A 541 -6.61 8.80 -7.16
N VAL A 542 -6.71 7.52 -7.52
CA VAL A 542 -6.51 7.10 -8.90
C VAL A 542 -7.46 7.83 -9.85
N LYS A 543 -8.63 8.31 -9.39
CA LYS A 543 -9.61 9.07 -10.20
C LYS A 543 -9.17 10.49 -10.55
N LEU A 544 -8.25 11.10 -9.79
CA LEU A 544 -7.84 12.50 -9.96
C LEU A 544 -7.28 12.80 -11.36
N GLY A 545 -6.71 11.82 -12.04
CA GLY A 545 -6.21 12.04 -13.38
C GLY A 545 -4.93 11.29 -13.67
N ASP A 546 -4.39 11.57 -14.85
CA ASP A 546 -3.12 11.02 -15.28
C ASP A 546 -1.93 11.89 -14.79
N ASP A 547 -2.20 13.00 -14.11
CA ASP A 547 -1.19 13.92 -13.54
C ASP A 547 -0.89 13.62 -12.06
N LEU A 548 -1.20 12.41 -11.59
CA LEU A 548 -1.02 11.98 -10.19
C LEU A 548 0.38 12.25 -9.63
N TYR A 549 1.41 12.17 -10.48
CA TYR A 549 2.80 12.40 -10.12
C TYR A 549 3.16 13.88 -9.90
N ASN A 550 2.28 14.83 -10.26
CA ASN A 550 2.54 16.26 -10.11
C ASN A 550 1.97 16.87 -8.83
N TYR A 551 1.13 16.13 -8.10
CA TYR A 551 0.55 16.63 -6.87
C TYR A 551 1.59 16.69 -5.74
N SER A 552 1.64 17.81 -5.03
CA SER A 552 2.53 18.02 -3.89
C SER A 552 2.12 17.17 -2.69
N ASP A 553 3.07 16.93 -1.79
CA ASP A 553 2.81 16.24 -0.51
C ASP A 553 1.74 16.99 0.31
N ASP A 554 1.77 18.34 0.30
CA ASP A 554 0.78 19.18 0.99
C ASP A 554 -0.64 18.95 0.45
N PHE A 555 -0.81 18.83 -0.87
CA PHE A 555 -2.10 18.50 -1.47
C PHE A 555 -2.56 17.08 -1.11
N LEU A 556 -1.67 16.10 -1.15
CA LEU A 556 -1.99 14.71 -0.82
C LEU A 556 -2.38 14.57 0.66
N GLU A 557 -1.72 15.31 1.55
CA GLU A 557 -2.09 15.38 2.96
C GLU A 557 -3.46 16.05 3.17
N ALA A 558 -3.72 17.17 2.48
CA ALA A 558 -5.02 17.83 2.51
C ALA A 558 -6.13 16.92 1.99
N PHE A 559 -5.90 16.22 0.87
CA PHE A 559 -6.83 15.25 0.31
C PHE A 559 -7.12 14.09 1.27
N LYS A 560 -6.07 13.53 1.88
CA LYS A 560 -6.22 12.41 2.83
C LYS A 560 -7.09 12.79 4.03
N ASN A 561 -6.83 13.96 4.60
CA ASN A 561 -7.49 14.40 5.82
C ASN A 561 -8.87 15.04 5.56
N SER A 562 -9.29 15.15 4.29
CA SER A 562 -10.52 15.82 3.89
C SER A 562 -11.76 14.94 4.06
N ASN A 563 -12.86 15.55 4.52
CA ASN A 563 -14.19 14.91 4.49
C ASN A 563 -14.90 15.08 3.13
N TYR A 564 -14.29 15.79 2.18
CA TYR A 564 -14.85 16.18 0.89
C TYR A 564 -14.02 15.64 -0.29
N GLN A 565 -13.43 14.45 -0.15
CA GLN A 565 -12.56 13.84 -1.17
C GLN A 565 -13.24 13.71 -2.54
N ASP A 566 -14.54 13.40 -2.57
CA ASP A 566 -15.27 13.23 -3.83
C ASP A 566 -15.51 14.60 -4.52
N GLU A 567 -15.80 15.64 -3.74
CA GLU A 567 -15.89 17.02 -4.22
C GLU A 567 -14.53 17.55 -4.67
N ILE A 568 -13.44 17.17 -3.98
CA ILE A 568 -12.08 17.50 -4.41
C ILE A 568 -11.79 16.88 -5.79
N ILE A 569 -12.17 15.63 -6.02
CA ILE A 569 -11.98 14.97 -7.32
C ILE A 569 -12.76 15.72 -8.42
N GLU A 570 -14.01 16.10 -8.15
CA GLU A 570 -14.80 16.89 -9.09
C GLU A 570 -14.17 18.28 -9.34
N ALA A 571 -13.70 18.94 -8.28
CA ALA A 571 -13.05 20.25 -8.34
C ALA A 571 -11.78 20.22 -9.18
N VAL A 572 -10.89 19.25 -8.93
CA VAL A 572 -9.64 19.07 -9.70
C VAL A 572 -9.95 18.72 -11.15
N SER A 573 -10.95 17.90 -11.42
CA SER A 573 -11.36 17.60 -12.80
C SER A 573 -11.88 18.84 -13.54
N LYS A 574 -12.51 19.80 -12.84
CA LYS A 574 -13.12 20.99 -13.44
C LYS A 574 -12.15 22.16 -13.55
N TYR A 575 -11.34 22.41 -12.52
CA TYR A 575 -10.52 23.60 -12.36
C TYR A 575 -9.00 23.32 -12.35
N LYS A 576 -8.58 22.05 -12.38
CA LYS A 576 -7.16 21.63 -12.45
C LYS A 576 -6.31 22.27 -11.35
N ASP A 577 -5.17 22.88 -11.71
CA ASP A 577 -4.17 23.44 -10.80
C ASP A 577 -4.77 24.49 -9.86
N ASP A 578 -5.75 25.28 -10.31
CA ASP A 578 -6.40 26.29 -9.47
C ASP A 578 -7.16 25.64 -8.29
N ALA A 579 -7.79 24.48 -8.51
CA ALA A 579 -8.41 23.72 -7.43
C ALA A 579 -7.37 23.10 -6.50
N VAL A 580 -6.27 22.57 -7.04
CA VAL A 580 -5.17 22.00 -6.25
C VAL A 580 -4.60 23.07 -5.31
N ASP A 581 -4.33 24.27 -5.82
CA ASP A 581 -3.81 25.40 -5.04
C ASP A 581 -4.80 25.82 -3.94
N ALA A 582 -6.10 25.94 -4.28
CA ALA A 582 -7.10 26.32 -3.29
C ALA A 582 -7.26 25.25 -2.19
N ILE A 583 -7.29 23.96 -2.55
CA ILE A 583 -7.43 22.87 -1.58
C ILE A 583 -6.18 22.75 -0.70
N THR A 584 -4.99 22.95 -1.27
CA THR A 584 -3.74 22.93 -0.52
C THR A 584 -3.70 24.02 0.55
N ASN A 585 -4.18 25.23 0.21
CA ASN A 585 -4.14 26.38 1.11
C ASN A 585 -5.27 26.39 2.15
N TYR A 586 -6.48 25.92 1.78
CA TYR A 586 -7.69 26.09 2.61
C TYR A 586 -8.45 24.79 2.91
N GLY A 587 -7.97 23.62 2.46
CA GLY A 587 -8.53 22.31 2.80
C GLY A 587 -10.04 22.13 2.52
N ASP A 588 -10.76 21.62 3.52
CA ASP A 588 -12.20 21.33 3.46
C ASP A 588 -13.04 22.59 3.16
N ASP A 589 -12.61 23.78 3.59
CA ASP A 589 -13.36 25.01 3.36
C ASP A 589 -13.33 25.42 1.88
N ALA A 590 -12.20 25.25 1.19
CA ALA A 590 -12.12 25.40 -0.26
C ALA A 590 -12.97 24.35 -0.98
N ALA A 591 -12.89 23.08 -0.59
CA ALA A 591 -13.69 22.02 -1.20
C ALA A 591 -15.20 22.30 -1.08
N LYS A 592 -15.66 22.75 0.10
CA LYS A 592 -17.04 23.18 0.37
C LYS A 592 -17.44 24.43 -0.41
N ALA A 593 -16.53 25.38 -0.62
CA ALA A 593 -16.79 26.58 -1.43
C ALA A 593 -16.95 26.21 -2.92
N ILE A 594 -16.06 25.35 -3.43
CA ILE A 594 -16.08 24.90 -4.84
C ILE A 594 -17.34 24.09 -5.13
N SER A 595 -17.78 23.23 -4.20
CA SER A 595 -19.05 22.47 -4.36
C SER A 595 -20.28 23.38 -4.40
N LYS A 596 -20.20 24.60 -3.86
CA LYS A 596 -21.19 25.69 -4.01
C LYS A 596 -20.99 26.52 -5.29
N ASN A 597 -20.19 26.02 -6.24
CA ASN A 597 -19.87 26.64 -7.52
C ASN A 597 -19.14 27.99 -7.40
N ILE A 598 -18.35 28.17 -6.34
CA ILE A 598 -17.43 29.31 -6.17
C ILE A 598 -16.09 28.92 -6.79
N ASP A 599 -15.66 29.63 -7.83
CA ASP A 599 -14.42 29.31 -8.55
C ASP A 599 -13.19 29.54 -7.65
N PRO A 600 -12.11 28.74 -7.78
CA PRO A 600 -10.88 28.91 -6.98
C PRO A 600 -10.26 30.32 -7.08
N ASP A 601 -10.29 30.95 -8.25
CA ASP A 601 -9.84 32.34 -8.43
C ASP A 601 -10.62 33.34 -7.56
N LEU A 602 -11.93 33.10 -7.40
CA LEU A 602 -12.80 33.95 -6.60
C LEU A 602 -12.56 33.70 -5.10
N ILE A 603 -12.22 32.46 -4.73
CA ILE A 603 -11.78 32.12 -3.37
C ILE A 603 -10.53 32.91 -3.00
N LYS A 604 -9.50 32.83 -3.86
CA LYS A 604 -8.25 33.56 -3.68
C LYS A 604 -8.45 35.07 -3.61
N ARG A 605 -9.30 35.64 -4.47
CA ARG A 605 -9.61 37.08 -4.44
C ARG A 605 -10.31 37.51 -3.15
N LEU A 606 -11.17 36.67 -2.57
CA LEU A 606 -11.79 36.94 -1.28
C LEU A 606 -10.76 36.90 -0.15
N ASP A 607 -9.85 35.94 -0.18
CA ASP A 607 -8.75 35.84 0.80
C ASP A 607 -7.78 37.03 0.71
N ASP A 608 -7.39 37.45 -0.50
CA ASP A 608 -6.61 38.68 -0.73
C ASP A 608 -7.32 39.94 -0.17
N LEU A 609 -8.65 39.89 -0.11
CA LEU A 609 -9.48 40.92 0.49
C LEU A 609 -9.73 40.71 1.99
N GLY A 610 -9.17 39.68 2.62
CA GLY A 610 -9.25 39.38 4.05
C GLY A 610 -10.48 38.59 4.46
N ILE A 611 -11.13 37.86 3.54
CA ILE A 611 -12.18 36.90 3.84
C ILE A 611 -11.69 35.49 3.48
N ASP A 612 -11.24 34.77 4.49
CA ASP A 612 -10.86 33.36 4.38
C ASP A 612 -12.10 32.48 4.12
N PRO A 613 -11.98 31.36 3.36
CA PRO A 613 -13.06 30.39 3.15
C PRO A 613 -13.79 29.92 4.42
N SER A 614 -13.06 29.78 5.54
CA SER A 614 -13.63 29.39 6.84
C SER A 614 -14.63 30.43 7.39
N ASP A 615 -14.53 31.68 6.95
CA ASP A 615 -15.43 32.78 7.33
C ASP A 615 -16.66 32.93 6.40
N TYR A 616 -16.81 32.11 5.35
CA TYR A 616 -17.88 32.32 4.36
C TYR A 616 -19.29 32.27 4.96
N ASP A 617 -19.53 31.41 5.95
CA ASP A 617 -20.83 31.32 6.61
C ASP A 617 -21.14 32.60 7.43
N LYS A 618 -20.12 33.24 8.00
CA LYS A 618 -20.21 34.53 8.72
C LYS A 618 -20.59 35.68 7.77
N PHE A 619 -20.00 35.70 6.57
CA PHE A 619 -20.33 36.68 5.53
C PHE A 619 -21.54 36.29 4.65
N ARG A 620 -22.19 35.16 4.95
CA ARG A 620 -23.32 34.60 4.18
C ARG A 620 -23.00 34.40 2.69
N ILE A 621 -21.78 33.99 2.40
CA ILE A 621 -21.30 33.61 1.07
C ILE A 621 -21.72 32.15 0.84
N VAL A 622 -22.78 31.97 0.05
CA VAL A 622 -23.44 30.67 -0.15
C VAL A 622 -23.32 30.13 -1.58
N GLY A 623 -22.62 30.86 -2.45
CA GLY A 623 -22.38 30.50 -3.84
C GLY A 623 -21.78 31.68 -4.62
N ARG A 624 -21.52 31.46 -5.92
CA ARG A 624 -20.81 32.41 -6.80
C ARG A 624 -21.32 33.85 -6.72
N GLU A 625 -22.62 34.07 -6.89
CA GLU A 625 -23.21 35.42 -6.90
C GLU A 625 -22.98 36.17 -5.57
N SER A 626 -23.09 35.47 -4.44
CA SER A 626 -22.80 36.08 -3.13
C SER A 626 -21.33 36.34 -2.90
N ALA A 627 -20.45 35.51 -3.44
CA ALA A 627 -19.00 35.73 -3.38
C ALA A 627 -18.60 36.96 -4.22
N GLU A 628 -19.11 37.08 -5.44
CA GLU A 628 -18.88 38.25 -6.32
C GLU A 628 -19.40 39.55 -5.68
N ALA A 629 -20.60 39.50 -5.07
CA ALA A 629 -21.17 40.66 -4.38
C ALA A 629 -20.42 41.02 -3.08
N ALA A 630 -19.81 40.05 -2.38
CA ALA A 630 -18.96 40.32 -1.22
C ALA A 630 -17.63 40.99 -1.62
N VAL A 631 -17.02 40.55 -2.73
CA VAL A 631 -15.86 41.23 -3.33
C VAL A 631 -16.19 42.69 -3.65
N GLU A 632 -17.32 42.92 -4.35
CA GLU A 632 -17.77 44.28 -4.69
C GLU A 632 -18.02 45.13 -3.43
N ALA A 633 -18.61 44.55 -2.38
CA ALA A 633 -18.87 45.23 -1.12
C ALA A 633 -17.58 45.73 -0.49
N ILE A 634 -16.57 44.89 -0.38
CA ILE A 634 -15.29 45.24 0.24
C ILE A 634 -14.58 46.32 -0.55
N GLU A 635 -14.43 46.13 -1.87
CA GLU A 635 -13.77 47.08 -2.76
C GLU A 635 -14.46 48.46 -2.74
N THR A 636 -15.76 48.48 -2.42
CA THR A 636 -16.56 49.70 -2.31
C THR A 636 -16.46 50.37 -0.93
N LEU A 637 -16.58 49.59 0.14
CA LEU A 637 -16.76 50.11 1.50
C LEU A 637 -15.43 50.40 2.19
N ARG A 638 -14.38 49.63 1.87
CA ARG A 638 -13.05 49.78 2.50
C ARG A 638 -12.41 51.15 2.25
N PRO A 639 -12.42 51.71 1.01
CA PRO A 639 -11.93 53.08 0.79
C PRO A 639 -12.70 54.15 1.58
N LEU A 640 -13.91 53.83 2.03
CA LEU A 640 -14.78 54.73 2.81
C LEU A 640 -14.67 54.48 4.34
N GLY A 641 -13.90 53.47 4.77
CA GLY A 641 -13.82 53.06 6.18
C GLY A 641 -15.13 52.45 6.72
N LEU A 642 -15.92 51.81 5.85
CA LEU A 642 -17.26 51.28 6.17
C LEU A 642 -17.36 49.75 6.04
N ASP A 643 -16.24 49.04 5.82
CA ASP A 643 -16.18 47.60 5.55
C ASP A 643 -16.30 46.74 6.82
N THR A 644 -17.24 47.06 7.70
CA THR A 644 -17.61 46.16 8.79
C THR A 644 -18.32 44.93 8.25
N GLU A 645 -18.22 43.79 8.95
CA GLU A 645 -18.90 42.54 8.60
C GLU A 645 -20.40 42.76 8.32
N GLN A 646 -21.10 43.46 9.22
CA GLN A 646 -22.52 43.78 9.06
C GLN A 646 -22.79 44.57 7.77
N ASN A 647 -21.91 45.54 7.44
CA ASN A 647 -22.06 46.36 6.25
C ASN A 647 -21.77 45.57 4.97
N ILE A 648 -20.77 44.68 4.98
CA ILE A 648 -20.47 43.79 3.85
C ILE A 648 -21.64 42.85 3.58
N VAL A 649 -22.21 42.23 4.63
CA VAL A 649 -23.40 41.37 4.51
C VAL A 649 -24.59 42.16 3.99
N ARG A 650 -24.80 43.39 4.50
CA ARG A 650 -25.89 44.27 4.06
C ARG A 650 -25.73 44.70 2.60
N PHE A 651 -24.52 45.06 2.19
CA PHE A 651 -24.20 45.44 0.81
C PHE A 651 -24.44 44.27 -0.13
N THR A 652 -23.90 43.10 0.20
CA THR A 652 -24.02 41.86 -0.59
C THR A 652 -25.49 41.52 -0.85
N LYS A 653 -26.34 41.58 0.18
CA LYS A 653 -27.80 41.32 0.05
C LYS A 653 -28.49 42.34 -0.87
N LEU A 654 -28.21 43.63 -0.70
CA LEU A 654 -28.84 44.69 -1.48
C LEU A 654 -28.37 44.69 -2.95
N SER A 655 -27.09 44.43 -3.19
CA SER A 655 -26.53 44.31 -4.55
C SER A 655 -27.21 43.17 -5.30
N ARG A 656 -27.32 41.98 -4.67
CA ARG A 656 -28.08 40.83 -5.21
C ARG A 656 -29.56 41.11 -5.43
N ALA A 657 -30.15 42.03 -4.66
CA ALA A 657 -31.54 42.46 -4.83
C ALA A 657 -31.73 43.49 -5.97
N GLY A 658 -30.65 43.88 -6.66
CA GLY A 658 -30.63 44.85 -7.76
C GLY A 658 -30.63 46.31 -7.30
N VAL A 659 -30.17 46.60 -6.07
CA VAL A 659 -30.05 47.98 -5.59
C VAL A 659 -28.73 48.58 -6.11
N PRO A 660 -28.76 49.77 -6.75
CA PRO A 660 -27.53 50.42 -7.23
C PRO A 660 -26.55 50.70 -6.09
N LYS A 661 -25.26 50.52 -6.38
CA LYS A 661 -24.13 50.70 -5.43
C LYS A 661 -24.19 52.03 -4.68
N GLU A 662 -24.46 53.14 -5.36
CA GLU A 662 -24.53 54.48 -4.74
C GLU A 662 -25.62 54.56 -3.68
N ASN A 663 -26.74 53.87 -3.91
CA ASN A 663 -27.87 53.83 -2.99
C ASN A 663 -27.58 52.98 -1.76
N ILE A 664 -26.82 51.89 -1.93
CA ILE A 664 -26.39 51.04 -0.81
C ILE A 664 -25.44 51.82 0.12
N ILE A 665 -24.50 52.58 -0.44
CA ILE A 665 -23.57 53.43 0.34
C ILE A 665 -24.34 54.44 1.18
N ASN A 666 -25.34 55.11 0.59
CA ASN A 666 -26.18 56.09 1.30
C ASN A 666 -26.95 55.47 2.47
N VAL A 667 -27.44 54.23 2.31
CA VAL A 667 -28.11 53.47 3.37
C VAL A 667 -27.14 53.12 4.50
N ILE A 668 -25.92 52.71 4.17
CA ILE A 668 -24.90 52.36 5.18
C ILE A 668 -24.42 53.60 5.95
N GLN A 669 -24.31 54.75 5.31
CA GLN A 669 -23.85 56.00 5.93
C GLN A 669 -24.92 56.73 6.77
N ASN A 670 -26.15 56.21 6.88
CA ASN A 670 -27.29 56.87 7.57
C ASN A 670 -27.57 58.32 7.10
N ASN A 671 -27.12 58.71 5.90
CA ASN A 671 -27.06 60.11 5.49
C ASN A 671 -28.37 60.65 4.88
N ILE A 672 -29.35 59.80 4.53
CA ILE A 672 -30.66 60.21 3.98
C ILE A 672 -31.72 59.15 4.37
N ARG A 673 -32.96 59.57 4.67
CA ARG A 673 -34.14 58.68 4.64
C ARG A 673 -34.10 57.90 3.33
N SER A 674 -33.90 56.59 3.39
CA SER A 674 -33.79 55.79 2.16
C SER A 674 -35.08 55.94 1.33
N SER A 675 -34.99 55.92 0.00
CA SER A 675 -36.18 56.12 -0.84
C SER A 675 -37.22 55.02 -0.58
N SER A 676 -38.51 55.31 -0.79
CA SER A 676 -39.58 54.32 -0.60
C SER A 676 -39.31 53.04 -1.39
N TYR A 677 -38.69 53.15 -2.58
CA TYR A 677 -38.22 52.01 -3.37
C TYR A 677 -37.23 51.10 -2.61
N ILE A 678 -36.22 51.69 -1.97
CA ILE A 678 -35.18 50.96 -1.22
C ILE A 678 -35.77 50.34 0.04
N GLN A 679 -36.60 51.09 0.77
CA GLN A 679 -37.31 50.61 1.96
C GLN A 679 -38.19 49.40 1.66
N LYS A 680 -38.90 49.40 0.53
CA LYS A 680 -39.69 48.25 0.07
C LYS A 680 -38.84 47.02 -0.25
N LYS A 681 -37.67 47.22 -0.88
CA LYS A 681 -36.71 46.15 -1.14
C LYS A 681 -36.13 45.56 0.14
N ILE A 682 -35.91 46.37 1.17
CA ILE A 682 -35.50 45.89 2.51
C ILE A 682 -36.59 44.96 3.07
N ILE A 683 -37.86 45.37 3.05
CA ILE A 683 -39.00 44.55 3.51
C ILE A 683 -39.09 43.21 2.76
N ASP A 684 -38.77 43.19 1.47
CA ASP A 684 -38.82 41.96 0.67
C ASP A 684 -37.67 40.99 0.92
N THR A 685 -36.49 41.53 1.24
CA THR A 685 -35.23 40.77 1.13
C THR A 685 -34.61 40.45 2.49
N PHE A 686 -34.91 41.22 3.53
CA PHE A 686 -34.23 41.09 4.83
C PHE A 686 -34.93 40.03 5.69
N GLU A 687 -34.13 39.19 6.34
CA GLU A 687 -34.59 38.05 7.14
C GLU A 687 -35.44 38.49 8.34
N GLU A 688 -35.18 39.68 8.87
CA GLU A 688 -35.98 40.35 9.90
C GLU A 688 -37.43 40.62 9.48
N PHE A 689 -37.76 40.51 8.19
CA PHE A 689 -39.12 40.62 7.65
C PHE A 689 -39.62 39.31 7.02
N SER A 690 -38.83 38.23 7.09
CA SER A 690 -39.14 36.96 6.43
C SER A 690 -40.37 36.26 6.99
N HIS A 691 -40.71 36.52 8.26
CA HIS A 691 -41.87 35.98 8.94
C HIS A 691 -43.19 36.69 8.57
N PHE A 692 -43.13 37.82 7.85
CA PHE A 692 -44.31 38.49 7.32
C PHE A 692 -44.78 37.81 6.02
N ASP A 693 -46.08 37.53 5.93
CA ASP A 693 -46.72 37.08 4.70
C ASP A 693 -46.84 38.22 3.66
N ASP A 694 -47.24 37.89 2.43
CA ASP A 694 -47.32 38.86 1.33
C ASP A 694 -48.30 40.00 1.62
N ALA A 695 -49.38 39.72 2.34
CA ALA A 695 -50.36 40.72 2.77
C ALA A 695 -49.73 41.69 3.78
N ALA A 696 -48.90 41.17 4.69
CA ALA A 696 -48.24 41.97 5.70
C ALA A 696 -47.13 42.84 5.11
N LYS A 697 -46.31 42.26 4.24
CA LYS A 697 -45.29 42.97 3.48
C LYS A 697 -45.90 44.05 2.59
N TRP A 698 -47.03 43.77 1.92
CA TRP A 698 -47.71 44.78 1.09
C TRP A 698 -48.14 46.02 1.90
N LYS A 699 -48.66 45.83 3.11
CA LYS A 699 -49.09 46.96 3.96
C LYS A 699 -47.91 47.73 4.55
N LEU A 700 -46.82 47.06 4.94
CA LEU A 700 -45.56 47.71 5.30
C LEU A 700 -45.04 48.58 4.17
N LYS A 701 -45.06 48.08 2.93
CA LYS A 701 -44.66 48.82 1.74
C LYS A 701 -45.57 50.03 1.46
N ASN A 702 -46.87 49.93 1.72
CA ASN A 702 -47.79 51.07 1.62
C ASN A 702 -47.55 52.10 2.72
N ALA A 703 -47.31 51.69 3.96
CA ALA A 703 -46.99 52.61 5.05
C ALA A 703 -45.68 53.37 4.78
N VAL A 704 -44.71 52.72 4.14
CA VAL A 704 -43.50 53.35 3.59
C VAL A 704 -43.85 54.37 2.49
N ASP A 705 -44.74 54.04 1.55
CA ASP A 705 -45.18 54.98 0.50
C ASP A 705 -45.91 56.21 1.06
N GLU A 706 -46.70 56.01 2.11
CA GLU A 706 -47.45 57.06 2.80
C GLU A 706 -46.57 57.87 3.77
N GLY A 707 -45.29 57.49 3.94
CA GLY A 707 -44.34 58.17 4.82
C GLY A 707 -44.65 58.00 6.32
N LEU A 708 -45.47 57.01 6.67
CA LEU A 708 -45.91 56.73 8.03
C LEU A 708 -44.84 56.01 8.86
N ILE A 709 -43.94 55.29 8.20
CA ILE A 709 -42.85 54.53 8.82
C ILE A 709 -41.55 54.70 8.01
N ASP A 710 -40.41 54.58 8.69
CA ASP A 710 -39.09 54.49 8.04
C ASP A 710 -38.38 53.21 8.50
N VAL A 711 -38.55 52.15 7.71
CA VAL A 711 -38.03 50.81 8.01
C VAL A 711 -36.50 50.74 7.93
N SER A 712 -35.85 51.75 7.33
CA SER A 712 -34.38 51.76 7.23
C SER A 712 -33.66 52.12 8.53
N THR A 713 -34.43 52.56 9.54
CA THR A 713 -33.94 52.97 10.87
C THR A 713 -34.29 51.97 11.99
N TRP A 714 -34.93 50.84 11.67
CA TRP A 714 -35.41 49.87 12.65
C TRP A 714 -34.28 48.99 13.20
N VAL A 715 -34.38 48.65 14.50
CA VAL A 715 -33.33 47.91 15.25
C VAL A 715 -33.90 46.76 16.10
N GLY A 716 -35.14 46.29 15.85
CA GLY A 716 -35.83 45.26 16.65
C GLY A 716 -36.85 44.43 15.85
N LYS A 717 -37.39 43.34 16.44
CA LYS A 717 -38.35 42.43 15.77
C LYS A 717 -39.80 42.90 15.98
N LEU A 718 -40.57 42.90 14.91
CA LEU A 718 -42.03 43.09 14.93
C LEU A 718 -42.70 41.73 14.81
N ASN A 719 -43.67 41.38 15.66
CA ASN A 719 -44.36 40.09 15.55
C ASN A 719 -45.87 40.26 15.73
N GLY A 720 -46.68 39.54 14.96
CA GLY A 720 -48.14 39.55 15.07
C GLY A 720 -48.86 40.38 14.00
N ASP A 721 -50.20 40.26 14.01
CA ASP A 721 -51.11 40.75 12.98
C ASP A 721 -51.35 42.27 13.14
N ILE A 722 -50.31 43.06 12.85
CA ILE A 722 -50.27 44.53 13.00
C ILE A 722 -51.34 45.26 12.14
N LEU A 723 -52.05 44.55 11.29
CA LEU A 723 -52.37 45.05 9.95
C LEU A 723 -53.85 45.04 9.58
N THR A 724 -54.77 44.92 10.52
CA THR A 724 -56.20 44.95 10.18
C THR A 724 -56.79 46.35 10.08
N GLU A 725 -56.27 47.39 10.77
CA GLU A 725 -56.80 48.77 10.70
C GLU A 725 -55.72 49.85 10.96
N LYS A 726 -55.96 51.10 10.49
CA LYS A 726 -55.06 52.25 10.71
C LYS A 726 -54.84 52.47 12.20
N PHE A 727 -53.58 52.54 12.61
CA PHE A 727 -53.23 53.00 13.96
C PHE A 727 -53.79 54.40 14.21
N THR A 728 -54.25 54.64 15.43
CA THR A 728 -54.40 56.03 15.88
C THR A 728 -53.01 56.70 15.94
N PRO A 729 -52.91 58.02 15.72
CA PRO A 729 -51.64 58.72 15.87
C PRO A 729 -50.94 58.45 17.21
N GLU A 730 -51.71 58.24 18.26
CA GLU A 730 -51.23 57.99 19.61
C GLU A 730 -50.70 56.55 19.79
N GLU A 731 -51.38 55.54 19.24
CA GLU A 731 -50.88 54.15 19.17
C GLU A 731 -49.60 54.05 18.34
N ALA A 732 -49.54 54.76 17.21
CA ALA A 732 -48.37 54.77 16.33
C ALA A 732 -47.16 55.38 17.04
N PHE A 733 -47.37 56.48 17.78
CA PHE A 733 -46.34 57.14 18.56
C PHE A 733 -45.82 56.25 19.69
N ALA A 734 -46.72 55.56 20.39
CA ALA A 734 -46.36 54.61 21.45
C ALA A 734 -45.52 53.45 20.92
N MET A 735 -45.96 52.83 19.82
CA MET A 735 -45.24 51.74 19.15
C MET A 735 -43.84 52.18 18.71
N GLU A 736 -43.72 53.34 18.06
CA GLU A 736 -42.43 53.86 17.62
C GLU A 736 -41.48 54.06 18.82
N ARG A 737 -41.98 54.56 19.94
CA ARG A 737 -41.20 54.81 21.15
C ARG A 737 -40.65 53.52 21.76
N TYR A 738 -41.43 52.45 21.84
CA TYR A 738 -40.97 51.16 22.36
C TYR A 738 -39.98 50.46 21.41
N LEU A 739 -40.24 50.48 20.10
CA LEU A 739 -39.34 49.91 19.11
C LEU A 739 -37.98 50.62 19.08
N ARG A 740 -37.96 51.96 19.24
CA ARG A 740 -36.71 52.75 19.35
C ARG A 740 -35.88 52.40 20.58
N ASN A 741 -36.51 51.92 21.64
CA ASN A 741 -35.85 51.48 22.86
C ASN A 741 -35.59 49.96 22.88
N GLY A 742 -35.73 49.27 21.74
CA GLY A 742 -35.32 47.87 21.57
C GLY A 742 -36.33 46.83 22.07
N PHE A 743 -37.57 47.21 22.33
CA PHE A 743 -38.62 46.27 22.76
C PHE A 743 -39.29 45.59 21.57
N ASP A 744 -39.59 44.30 21.71
CA ASP A 744 -40.46 43.57 20.78
C ASP A 744 -41.92 43.97 21.05
N VAL A 745 -42.63 44.40 20.01
CA VAL A 745 -44.02 44.87 20.09
C VAL A 745 -44.93 43.98 19.27
N PHE A 746 -46.00 43.49 19.89
CA PHE A 746 -47.04 42.69 19.27
C PHE A 746 -48.39 43.42 19.38
N ARG A 747 -49.20 43.48 18.34
CA ARG A 747 -50.55 44.07 18.39
C ARG A 747 -51.59 42.99 18.68
N ILE A 748 -52.54 43.25 19.57
CA ILE A 748 -53.68 42.37 19.83
C ILE A 748 -54.82 42.77 18.88
N SER A 749 -55.49 41.80 18.26
CA SER A 749 -56.50 42.04 17.22
C SER A 749 -57.73 42.80 17.78
N PRO A 750 -58.21 43.88 17.14
CA PRO A 750 -59.29 44.74 17.65
C PRO A 750 -60.71 44.12 17.56
N MET A 751 -60.85 42.83 17.19
CA MET A 751 -62.17 42.16 17.18
C MET A 751 -62.65 41.71 18.57
N GLN A 752 -61.89 41.97 19.63
CA GLN A 752 -62.36 41.75 21.00
C GLN A 752 -62.97 43.04 21.58
N THR A 753 -63.93 42.87 22.48
CA THR A 753 -64.80 43.95 22.97
C THR A 753 -63.99 45.06 23.66
N SER A 754 -64.58 46.26 23.84
CA SER A 754 -63.89 47.38 24.54
C SER A 754 -63.21 46.87 25.81
N GLY A 755 -61.98 47.29 26.12
CA GLY A 755 -61.23 46.87 27.33
C GLY A 755 -60.29 45.66 27.17
N THR A 756 -59.94 45.25 25.95
CA THR A 756 -58.81 44.35 25.68
C THR A 756 -57.57 45.14 25.28
N ALA A 757 -56.42 44.78 25.87
CA ALA A 757 -55.12 45.41 25.61
C ALA A 757 -54.83 45.62 24.13
N ASP A 758 -54.16 46.74 23.80
CA ASP A 758 -53.80 47.10 22.43
C ASP A 758 -52.55 46.34 21.95
N PHE A 759 -51.63 46.07 22.88
CA PHE A 759 -50.31 45.48 22.57
C PHE A 759 -49.90 44.40 23.56
N ILE A 760 -49.02 43.50 23.14
CA ILE A 760 -48.16 42.71 24.02
C ILE A 760 -46.74 43.25 23.87
N ILE A 761 -46.15 43.71 24.95
CA ILE A 761 -44.77 44.22 25.00
C ILE A 761 -44.09 43.57 26.20
N ASP A 762 -42.97 42.90 25.95
CA ASP A 762 -42.22 42.13 26.97
C ASP A 762 -43.10 41.16 27.79
N GLY A 763 -44.03 40.49 27.09
CA GLY A 763 -44.95 39.52 27.69
C GLY A 763 -46.11 40.12 28.50
N LEU A 764 -46.26 41.45 28.54
CA LEU A 764 -47.35 42.12 29.23
C LEU A 764 -48.40 42.61 28.24
N GLU A 765 -49.67 42.34 28.53
CA GLU A 765 -50.80 42.92 27.81
C GLU A 765 -50.94 44.40 28.20
N ILE A 766 -50.66 45.31 27.27
CA ILE A 766 -50.65 46.75 27.48
C ILE A 766 -51.83 47.39 26.77
N GLU A 767 -52.69 48.05 27.54
CA GLU A 767 -53.66 49.03 27.02
C GLU A 767 -53.00 50.41 26.95
N PHE A 768 -53.21 51.09 25.84
CA PHE A 768 -52.78 52.46 25.62
C PHE A 768 -53.98 53.40 25.49
N LYS A 769 -54.06 54.42 26.36
CA LYS A 769 -55.14 55.41 26.33
C LYS A 769 -54.59 56.83 26.24
N GLY A 770 -54.92 57.51 25.16
CA GLY A 770 -54.73 58.95 25.05
C GLY A 770 -55.70 59.70 25.98
N LEU A 771 -55.16 60.54 26.88
CA LEU A 771 -55.96 61.40 27.73
C LEU A 771 -56.21 62.75 27.07
N ASN A 772 -57.49 63.14 27.03
CA ASN A 772 -57.93 64.45 26.54
C ASN A 772 -59.00 64.99 27.50
N ALA A 773 -58.59 65.83 28.45
CA ALA A 773 -59.42 66.52 29.44
C ALA A 773 -58.71 67.81 29.93
N LYS A 774 -59.47 68.86 30.29
CA LYS A 774 -58.94 70.21 30.50
C LYS A 774 -58.69 70.64 31.96
N THR A 775 -59.15 69.87 32.94
CA THR A 775 -58.99 70.18 34.37
C THR A 775 -58.51 68.94 35.11
N TYR A 776 -57.76 69.12 36.21
CA TYR A 776 -57.26 68.02 37.02
C TYR A 776 -58.38 67.05 37.44
N ASP A 777 -59.50 67.54 37.97
CA ASP A 777 -60.62 66.69 38.38
C ASP A 777 -61.18 65.83 37.24
N ASN A 778 -61.21 66.37 36.01
CA ASN A 778 -61.67 65.64 34.84
C ASN A 778 -60.62 64.64 34.34
N ILE A 779 -59.32 64.99 34.42
CA ILE A 779 -58.22 64.07 34.10
C ILE A 779 -58.23 62.91 35.10
N PHE A 780 -58.35 63.21 36.40
CA PHE A 780 -58.44 62.24 37.47
C PHE A 780 -59.62 61.30 37.25
N ALA A 781 -60.84 61.83 37.08
CA ALA A 781 -62.03 61.01 36.86
C ALA A 781 -61.90 60.11 35.61
N LYS A 782 -61.33 60.64 34.52
CA LYS A 782 -61.16 59.90 33.26
C LYS A 782 -60.06 58.84 33.34
N ALA A 783 -58.97 59.12 34.04
CA ALA A 783 -57.91 58.15 34.31
C ALA A 783 -58.42 56.97 35.13
N ILE A 784 -59.24 57.21 36.16
CA ILE A 784 -59.88 56.13 36.93
C ILE A 784 -60.85 55.33 36.05
N ALA A 785 -61.64 56.00 35.21
CA ALA A 785 -62.56 55.32 34.30
C ALA A 785 -61.83 54.43 33.28
N TYR A 786 -60.71 54.90 32.72
CA TYR A 786 -59.88 54.10 31.82
C TYR A 786 -59.21 52.93 32.53
N ALA A 787 -58.73 53.11 33.77
CA ALA A 787 -58.23 51.99 34.56
C ALA A 787 -59.31 50.94 34.81
N ASP A 788 -60.54 51.38 35.12
CA ASP A 788 -61.68 50.47 35.29
C ASP A 788 -62.02 49.72 34.01
N GLU A 789 -61.96 50.38 32.86
CA GLU A 789 -62.19 49.76 31.56
C GLU A 789 -61.10 48.73 31.21
N SER A 790 -59.84 49.08 31.47
CA SER A 790 -58.67 48.32 30.99
C SER A 790 -58.33 47.14 31.89
N PHE A 791 -58.53 47.25 33.20
CA PHE A 791 -58.10 46.23 34.17
C PHE A 791 -59.19 45.27 34.62
N THR A 792 -60.46 45.62 34.43
CA THR A 792 -61.56 44.72 34.80
C THR A 792 -61.64 43.54 33.84
N SER A 793 -61.50 42.32 34.36
CA SER A 793 -61.59 41.09 33.56
C SER A 793 -62.99 40.92 32.95
N LYS A 794 -63.06 40.47 31.69
CA LYS A 794 -64.31 40.31 30.92
C LYS A 794 -64.55 38.84 30.54
N PRO A 795 -65.77 38.45 30.12
CA PRO A 795 -66.12 37.05 29.85
C PRO A 795 -65.25 36.36 28.79
N ASP A 796 -64.57 37.13 27.95
CA ASP A 796 -63.72 36.75 26.83
C ASP A 796 -62.21 36.76 27.14
N GLY A 797 -61.76 37.28 28.30
CA GLY A 797 -60.33 37.34 28.61
C GLY A 797 -59.95 38.04 29.91
N LYS A 798 -58.64 38.03 30.21
CA LYS A 798 -58.07 38.86 31.27
C LYS A 798 -58.08 40.33 30.83
N GLY A 799 -58.23 41.26 31.79
CA GLY A 799 -57.97 42.67 31.53
C GLY A 799 -56.46 42.95 31.45
N ALA A 800 -56.06 44.03 30.79
CA ALA A 800 -54.68 44.41 30.52
C ALA A 800 -53.79 44.32 31.77
N ASP A 801 -52.54 43.92 31.60
CA ASP A 801 -51.53 43.88 32.67
C ASP A 801 -50.95 45.25 32.97
N LYS A 802 -50.90 46.11 31.95
CA LYS A 802 -50.42 47.48 32.06
C LYS A 802 -51.36 48.46 31.36
N LEU A 803 -51.57 49.61 31.98
CA LEU A 803 -52.23 50.75 31.35
C LEU A 803 -51.24 51.89 31.19
N ILE A 804 -51.12 52.39 29.96
CA ILE A 804 -50.38 53.60 29.64
C ILE A 804 -51.38 54.72 29.39
N LEU A 805 -51.25 55.81 30.15
CA LEU A 805 -52.04 57.01 30.01
C LEU A 805 -51.17 58.12 29.42
N ASP A 806 -51.39 58.44 28.15
CA ASP A 806 -50.63 59.50 27.49
C ASP A 806 -51.32 60.87 27.64
N CYS A 807 -50.77 61.68 28.55
CA CYS A 807 -51.12 63.09 28.71
C CYS A 807 -50.20 64.02 27.89
N SER A 808 -49.07 63.50 27.42
CA SER A 808 -48.02 64.25 26.71
C SER A 808 -48.44 64.59 25.28
N TYR A 809 -49.10 63.66 24.59
CA TYR A 809 -49.57 63.86 23.22
C TYR A 809 -50.50 65.08 23.07
N ASN A 810 -51.39 65.29 24.06
CA ASN A 810 -52.32 66.43 24.09
C ASN A 810 -51.80 67.65 24.88
N ASN A 811 -50.52 67.63 25.29
CA ASN A 811 -49.84 68.72 26.01
C ASN A 811 -50.53 69.17 27.31
N LEU A 812 -51.14 68.23 28.06
CA LEU A 812 -51.91 68.54 29.26
C LEU A 812 -51.02 69.02 30.42
N ASP A 813 -51.51 69.99 31.20
CA ASP A 813 -50.88 70.48 32.44
C ASP A 813 -51.19 69.54 33.62
N LEU A 814 -50.68 68.31 33.56
CA LEU A 814 -50.69 67.39 34.70
C LEU A 814 -49.30 67.37 35.32
N THR A 815 -49.16 67.86 36.54
CA THR A 815 -47.86 67.81 37.25
C THR A 815 -47.51 66.38 37.65
N LEU A 816 -46.22 66.09 37.88
CA LEU A 816 -45.77 64.78 38.35
C LEU A 816 -46.42 64.38 39.68
N GLU A 817 -46.70 65.33 40.57
CA GLU A 817 -47.31 65.06 41.87
C GLU A 817 -48.80 64.69 41.73
N GLU A 818 -49.53 65.41 40.87
CA GLU A 818 -50.91 65.08 40.50
C GLU A 818 -51.00 63.72 39.79
N ALA A 819 -50.03 63.40 38.92
CA ALA A 819 -49.94 62.10 38.26
C ALA A 819 -49.70 60.95 39.26
N LYS A 820 -48.86 61.15 40.28
CA LYS A 820 -48.68 60.16 41.36
C LYS A 820 -49.99 59.89 42.10
N ILE A 821 -50.73 60.94 42.45
CA ILE A 821 -52.02 60.78 43.16
C ILE A 821 -52.99 59.94 42.33
N ILE A 822 -53.01 60.12 41.00
CA ILE A 822 -53.79 59.29 40.08
C ILE A 822 -53.30 57.83 40.12
N ILE A 823 -51.99 57.59 40.00
CA ILE A 823 -51.41 56.23 40.03
C ILE A 823 -51.72 55.53 41.36
N GLU A 824 -51.51 56.20 42.49
CA GLU A 824 -51.82 55.66 43.83
C GLU A 824 -53.29 55.30 43.95
N LYS A 825 -54.18 56.14 43.41
CA LYS A 825 -55.62 55.84 43.41
C LYS A 825 -55.93 54.61 42.57
N ILE A 826 -55.34 54.48 41.38
CA ILE A 826 -55.53 53.31 40.52
C ILE A 826 -54.99 52.05 41.20
N LYS A 827 -53.76 52.09 41.72
CA LYS A 827 -53.13 50.96 42.42
C LYS A 827 -53.87 50.56 43.70
N SER A 828 -54.55 51.49 44.38
CA SER A 828 -55.42 51.15 45.52
C SER A 828 -56.61 50.26 45.13
N LYS A 829 -57.00 50.28 43.85
CA LYS A 829 -58.09 49.46 43.30
C LYS A 829 -57.57 48.23 42.55
N TYR A 830 -56.40 48.34 41.90
CA TYR A 830 -55.77 47.29 41.11
C TYR A 830 -54.29 47.15 41.51
N ALA A 831 -54.05 46.51 42.65
CA ALA A 831 -52.72 46.46 43.25
C ALA A 831 -51.67 45.73 42.38
N ASP A 832 -52.11 44.73 41.62
CA ASP A 832 -51.23 43.86 40.82
C ASP A 832 -51.08 44.33 39.36
N LYS A 833 -51.63 45.50 39.01
CA LYS A 833 -51.60 46.05 37.65
C LYS A 833 -50.61 47.19 37.53
N LEU A 834 -49.93 47.25 36.39
CA LEU A 834 -48.91 48.26 36.11
C LEU A 834 -49.57 49.50 35.52
N VAL A 835 -49.14 50.69 35.96
CA VAL A 835 -49.67 51.95 35.45
C VAL A 835 -48.52 52.89 35.14
N GLU A 836 -48.56 53.44 33.95
CA GLU A 836 -47.61 54.44 33.49
C GLU A 836 -48.37 55.66 32.97
N ILE A 837 -47.94 56.86 33.36
CA ILE A 837 -48.51 58.11 32.85
C ILE A 837 -47.40 58.90 32.17
N TRP A 838 -47.58 59.18 30.88
CA TRP A 838 -46.68 60.03 30.10
C TRP A 838 -47.11 61.48 30.24
N THR A 839 -46.23 62.33 30.75
CA THR A 839 -46.49 63.76 30.89
C THR A 839 -45.42 64.55 30.16
N LYS A 840 -45.73 65.80 29.79
CA LYS A 840 -44.72 66.71 29.22
C LYS A 840 -43.57 67.05 30.19
N PHE A 841 -43.74 66.75 31.48
CA PHE A 841 -42.74 66.99 32.53
C PHE A 841 -41.94 65.73 32.89
N GLY A 842 -42.20 64.61 32.21
CA GLY A 842 -41.56 63.32 32.46
C GLY A 842 -42.58 62.19 32.64
N ASP A 843 -42.16 60.97 32.34
CA ASP A 843 -42.97 59.77 32.50
C ASP A 843 -42.87 59.27 33.95
N ILE A 844 -43.97 58.76 34.49
CA ILE A 844 -44.04 58.35 35.91
C ILE A 844 -44.90 57.10 36.09
N GLY A 845 -44.51 56.28 37.07
CA GLY A 845 -45.15 54.98 37.34
C GLY A 845 -44.21 53.83 37.01
N ASP A 846 -44.77 52.77 36.42
CA ASP A 846 -44.05 51.53 36.10
C ASP A 846 -43.38 51.62 34.71
N VAL A 847 -42.47 52.58 34.50
CA VAL A 847 -41.77 52.87 33.22
C VAL A 847 -40.77 51.76 32.86
N PHE A 848 -40.64 51.43 31.55
CA PHE A 848 -39.77 50.32 31.08
C PHE A 848 -38.36 50.71 30.60
N TRP A 849 -38.08 51.98 30.30
CA TRP A 849 -36.80 52.44 29.72
C TRP A 849 -35.94 53.28 30.66
#